data_AF-W8B561-F1
#
_entry.id   AF-W8B561-F1
#
_cell.length_a   1.000
_cell.length_b   1.000
_cell.length_c   1.000
_cell.angle_alpha   90.00
_cell.angle_beta   90.00
_cell.angle_gamma   90.00
#
_symmetry.space_group_name_H-M   'P 1'
#
loop_
_entity.id
_entity.type
_entity.pdbx_description
1 polymer ?
#
loop_
_entity_poly.entity_id
_entity_poly.type
_entity_poly.pdbx_seq_one_letter_code
_entity_poly.pdbx_strand_id
1 'polypeptide(L)'
;MVHRGISTLLAYRQRAKKKSENQTLITIDFYNILLHGLAEKGSFERFNDIFNLIEEDKLSFNEQTFAAIFECLGRVETSEENIQQIKKYKEMAQDIGITLNQIMDRSMFTADQRDIALDAIRRIEPDFTPIYTPPVINYNNNLLNDLNESILPMDDISSNKVSSQTIRNVMQHKRAYSKAELEKMAREQLKIELDGSITIKSIESSSEFSNAEFCRGKLKELEEQWRTQINNALIRDLNTLRAQIRYKPNGFMNYYTYLKVLDPSIYTDILLKEIYKLAEGSETFSPTVGQLYKELGQKVQQRYQVEMKKKNGTLDKIGEIYNGYCDFWDEVNTSDNPRQIWQRLVHEHRISGPSMDIKYGSWPPNVLSGVGRFLHNILMRDIKIDVHILRKKGSSKQHNVLPAFYTLFRNQGRLVKEEVKPHPVLARLLRTSRQQTLVFDSSLVPMICPPQPWSTPNNGGYLLNKSDLIRLPHQAVQQWERINSTSPQQLYPALDSLNQLSSVAWRVNTDILDVIINVFQNGGDDKLDVPKPPSSLPPLPSIHEETPALTSAERSKRFKDKLAHRRKQAEMYSLWCDTLYRLSLANHYRDRVFWLPHNMDFRGRVYPIPPHLNHLGSDLARSMLVFDQMKPLGPDGFSWLKLHCINLTGLKKRDSVRERLLYAEEIMGEILDSADNPLTGNMWWTQSDEPWQTLACCMEIAKVYRSNNPEGFLSRFPIHQDGSCNGLQHYAALGRDEVGAKSVNLSPSPLPQDVYSAVAALVEKARKSDASNGIQVAQALESFVRRKVIKQTVMTTVYGVTRYGARLQIARQLKDIESFPKEWVWPASTYLTAKTFESLREMFTSTREIQDWFTECARLISGVCGQNVEWVTPLGLPVVQPYTRQEAKHTMRTSTRVSETMAMDMYEKPNVMKQKNAFPPNFIHSLDSSHMMLTSLYCEHKGLTFISVHDCYWTHACTVPDMNKICREQFVSLHSQPILENLSAFMKSKYSFRESDMLNDGSADDLSKRRLNRTLAEMPKKGDFDLRNVLESVYFFS
;
A
#
# COMPACT_ATOMS: atom_id res chain seq x y z
N MET A 1 5.68 29.99 -21.73
CA MET A 1 6.16 28.63 -21.39
C MET A 1 6.48 27.82 -22.64
N VAL A 2 5.58 27.72 -23.63
CA VAL A 2 5.80 26.99 -24.90
C VAL A 2 7.14 27.32 -25.58
N HIS A 3 7.47 28.60 -25.80
CA HIS A 3 8.77 29.01 -26.35
C HIS A 3 9.98 28.43 -25.60
N ARG A 4 9.91 28.36 -24.27
CA ARG A 4 10.98 27.77 -23.46
C ARG A 4 11.04 26.25 -23.62
N GLY A 5 9.89 25.61 -23.78
CA GLY A 5 9.81 24.18 -24.13
C GLY A 5 10.55 23.91 -25.43
N ILE A 6 10.28 24.69 -26.47
CA ILE A 6 10.98 24.64 -27.77
C ILE A 6 12.49 24.86 -27.59
N SER A 7 12.91 25.92 -26.87
CA SER A 7 14.34 26.17 -26.62
C SER A 7 15.03 25.03 -25.87
N THR A 8 14.33 24.40 -24.94
CA THR A 8 14.85 23.26 -24.17
C THR A 8 15.03 22.05 -25.08
N LEU A 9 14.02 21.74 -25.89
CA LEU A 9 14.08 20.65 -26.87
C LEU A 9 15.26 20.83 -27.83
N LEU A 10 15.42 22.04 -28.40
CA LEU A 10 16.54 22.36 -29.29
C LEU A 10 17.91 22.19 -28.60
N ALA A 11 18.04 22.57 -27.33
CA ALA A 11 19.28 22.38 -26.58
C ALA A 11 19.63 20.91 -26.36
N TYR A 12 18.63 20.06 -26.04
CA TYR A 12 18.84 18.61 -25.91
C TYR A 12 19.11 17.94 -27.25
N ARG A 13 18.42 18.39 -28.31
CA ARG A 13 18.64 17.95 -29.69
C ARG A 13 20.06 18.21 -30.16
N GLN A 14 20.59 19.41 -29.92
CA GLN A 14 21.98 19.75 -30.22
C GLN A 14 22.99 18.90 -29.42
N ARG A 15 22.67 18.53 -28.18
CA ARG A 15 23.52 17.64 -27.37
C ARG A 15 23.48 16.20 -27.87
N ALA A 16 22.31 15.70 -28.25
CA ALA A 16 22.16 14.36 -28.82
C ALA A 16 22.98 14.23 -30.11
N LYS A 17 22.90 15.21 -31.02
CA LYS A 17 23.71 15.24 -32.26
C LYS A 17 25.23 15.22 -32.02
N LYS A 18 25.71 15.65 -30.85
CA LYS A 18 27.15 15.67 -30.48
C LYS A 18 27.67 14.38 -29.87
N LYS A 19 26.80 13.52 -29.33
CA LYS A 19 27.19 12.22 -28.75
C LYS A 19 26.93 11.15 -29.81
N SER A 20 28.00 10.63 -30.42
CA SER A 20 28.00 9.64 -31.51
C SER A 20 27.42 8.25 -31.17
N GLU A 21 26.70 8.09 -30.06
CA GLU A 21 26.07 6.82 -29.67
C GLU A 21 24.57 6.87 -30.02
N ASN A 22 24.16 5.94 -30.89
CA ASN A 22 22.84 5.78 -31.51
C ASN A 22 21.65 5.60 -30.54
N GLN A 23 21.32 6.58 -29.70
CA GLN A 23 20.03 6.60 -28.99
C GLN A 23 19.36 7.96 -29.09
N THR A 24 18.35 8.03 -29.96
CA THR A 24 17.41 9.14 -30.10
C THR A 24 16.55 9.26 -28.84
N LEU A 25 17.05 9.96 -27.83
CA LEU A 25 16.28 10.32 -26.62
C LEU A 25 15.04 11.18 -26.92
N ILE A 26 14.89 11.68 -28.15
CA ILE A 26 13.77 12.51 -28.59
C ILE A 26 12.76 11.63 -29.31
N THR A 27 11.54 11.57 -28.76
CA THR A 27 10.38 10.87 -29.33
C THR A 27 9.34 11.86 -29.87
N ILE A 28 8.42 11.37 -30.69
CA ILE A 28 7.30 12.14 -31.23
C ILE A 28 6.42 12.76 -30.11
N ASP A 29 6.32 12.09 -28.96
CA ASP A 29 5.53 12.57 -27.81
C ASP A 29 5.98 13.93 -27.29
N PHE A 30 7.30 14.21 -27.31
CA PHE A 30 7.80 15.53 -26.89
C PHE A 30 7.36 16.63 -27.85
N TYR A 31 7.32 16.34 -29.15
CA TYR A 31 6.83 17.26 -30.16
C TYR A 31 5.32 17.47 -30.02
N ASN A 32 4.55 16.40 -29.78
CA ASN A 32 3.09 16.49 -29.56
C ASN A 32 2.73 17.39 -28.37
N ILE A 33 3.49 17.35 -27.26
CA ILE A 33 3.30 18.27 -26.12
C ILE A 33 3.42 19.75 -26.56
N LEU A 34 4.40 20.05 -27.42
CA LEU A 34 4.59 21.41 -27.93
C LEU A 34 3.51 21.81 -28.93
N LEU A 35 3.10 20.88 -29.81
CA LEU A 35 2.04 21.10 -30.79
C LEU A 35 0.71 21.41 -30.11
N HIS A 36 0.28 20.63 -29.11
CA HIS A 36 -0.94 20.95 -28.35
C HIS A 36 -0.84 22.29 -27.60
N GLY A 37 0.35 22.64 -27.08
CA GLY A 37 0.56 23.96 -26.47
C GLY A 37 0.51 25.13 -27.45
N LEU A 38 0.77 24.89 -28.74
CA LEU A 38 0.57 25.86 -29.83
C LEU A 38 -0.89 25.84 -30.33
N ALA A 39 -1.52 24.66 -30.36
CA ALA A 39 -2.92 24.44 -30.71
C ALA A 39 -3.87 25.21 -29.79
N GLU A 40 -3.62 25.18 -28.47
CA GLU A 40 -4.37 25.96 -27.46
C GLU A 40 -4.40 27.47 -27.78
N LYS A 41 -3.43 27.97 -28.56
CA LYS A 41 -3.32 29.38 -28.97
C LYS A 41 -3.80 29.67 -30.40
N GLY A 42 -4.26 28.67 -31.14
CA GLY A 42 -4.66 28.81 -32.54
C GLY A 42 -3.54 29.27 -33.49
N SER A 43 -2.26 29.06 -33.13
CA SER A 43 -1.12 29.58 -33.89
C SER A 43 -0.58 28.58 -34.92
N PHE A 44 -1.32 28.34 -36.01
CA PHE A 44 -0.97 27.31 -36.99
C PHE A 44 0.35 27.58 -37.74
N GLU A 45 0.70 28.85 -37.99
CA GLU A 45 1.96 29.22 -38.68
C GLU A 45 3.21 28.60 -38.04
N ARG A 46 3.19 28.43 -36.71
CA ARG A 46 4.32 27.89 -35.93
C ARG A 46 4.38 26.37 -35.92
N PHE A 47 3.37 25.68 -36.46
CA PHE A 47 3.43 24.23 -36.61
C PHE A 47 4.50 23.83 -37.63
N ASN A 48 4.69 24.62 -38.69
CA ASN A 48 5.71 24.37 -39.72
C ASN A 48 7.12 24.28 -39.13
N ASP A 49 7.45 25.14 -38.16
CA ASP A 49 8.73 25.07 -37.44
C ASP A 49 8.94 23.72 -36.76
N ILE A 50 7.87 23.17 -36.16
CA ILE A 50 7.91 21.89 -35.45
C ILE A 50 7.90 20.71 -36.43
N PHE A 51 7.14 20.78 -37.52
CA PHE A 51 7.11 19.76 -38.57
C PHE A 51 8.48 19.56 -39.20
N ASN A 52 9.17 20.65 -39.52
CA ASN A 52 10.54 20.60 -40.03
C ASN A 52 11.48 19.87 -39.04
N LEU A 53 11.33 20.12 -37.73
CA LEU A 53 12.13 19.44 -36.70
C LEU A 53 11.82 17.94 -36.60
N ILE A 54 10.54 17.56 -36.73
CA ILE A 54 10.09 16.15 -36.72
C ILE A 54 10.69 15.41 -37.93
N GLU A 55 10.64 16.02 -39.12
CA GLU A 55 11.19 15.47 -40.35
C GLU A 55 12.72 15.32 -40.28
N GLU A 56 13.42 16.35 -39.80
CA GLU A 56 14.88 16.29 -39.61
C GLU A 56 15.32 15.20 -38.62
N ASP A 57 14.47 14.89 -37.63
CA ASP A 57 14.71 13.81 -36.66
C ASP A 57 14.20 12.43 -37.14
N LYS A 58 13.67 12.36 -38.37
CA LYS A 58 13.14 11.14 -39.01
C LYS A 58 12.05 10.46 -38.20
N LEU A 59 11.20 11.24 -37.54
CA LEU A 59 10.04 10.76 -36.80
C LEU A 59 8.79 10.84 -37.68
N SER A 60 7.89 9.88 -37.54
CA SER A 60 6.60 9.87 -38.24
C SER A 60 5.50 10.51 -37.40
N PHE A 61 4.52 11.13 -38.06
CA PHE A 61 3.32 11.62 -37.40
C PHE A 61 2.51 10.45 -36.84
N ASN A 62 1.83 10.66 -35.72
CA ASN A 62 0.91 9.70 -35.12
C ASN A 62 -0.47 10.33 -34.90
N GLU A 63 -1.41 9.54 -34.38
CA GLU A 63 -2.79 9.96 -34.13
C GLU A 63 -2.86 11.24 -33.29
N GLN A 64 -2.04 11.33 -32.24
CA GLN A 64 -1.96 12.51 -31.37
C GLN A 64 -1.43 13.76 -32.11
N THR A 65 -0.49 13.60 -33.05
CA THR A 65 -0.03 14.70 -33.89
C THR A 65 -1.17 15.28 -34.72
N PHE A 66 -1.97 14.42 -35.36
CA PHE A 66 -3.13 14.86 -36.13
C PHE A 66 -4.23 15.47 -35.25
N ALA A 67 -4.43 14.95 -34.04
CA ALA A 67 -5.35 15.57 -33.08
C ALA A 67 -4.93 17.02 -32.74
N ALA A 68 -3.63 17.29 -32.55
CA ALA A 68 -3.14 18.65 -32.33
C ALA A 68 -3.35 19.57 -33.55
N ILE A 69 -3.21 19.02 -34.77
CA ILE A 69 -3.43 19.74 -36.02
C ILE A 69 -4.90 20.14 -36.15
N PHE A 70 -5.82 19.18 -36.01
CA PHE A 70 -7.26 19.44 -36.11
C PHE A 70 -7.75 20.34 -34.96
N GLU A 71 -7.23 20.18 -33.75
CA GLU A 71 -7.49 21.13 -32.66
C GLU A 71 -7.09 22.56 -33.07
N CYS A 72 -5.87 22.75 -33.58
CA CYS A 72 -5.37 24.07 -33.95
C CYS A 72 -6.20 24.70 -35.08
N LEU A 73 -6.49 23.93 -36.14
CA LEU A 73 -7.29 24.39 -37.26
C LEU A 73 -8.76 24.67 -36.88
N GLY A 74 -9.31 23.93 -35.91
CA GLY A 74 -10.65 24.19 -35.36
C GLY A 74 -10.72 25.49 -34.56
N ARG A 75 -9.63 25.88 -33.86
CA ARG A 75 -9.57 27.18 -33.16
C ARG A 75 -9.41 28.37 -34.09
N VAL A 76 -8.97 28.16 -35.34
CA VAL A 76 -8.84 29.21 -36.35
C VAL A 76 -10.21 29.47 -36.99
N GLU A 77 -10.50 30.73 -37.29
CA GLU A 77 -11.74 31.15 -37.96
C GLU A 77 -11.93 30.41 -39.30
N THR A 78 -13.18 30.15 -39.64
CA THR A 78 -13.51 29.40 -40.85
C THR A 78 -13.22 30.25 -42.09
N SER A 79 -12.24 29.83 -42.89
CA SER A 79 -11.89 30.42 -44.18
C SER A 79 -11.70 29.33 -45.23
N GLU A 80 -11.75 29.68 -46.52
CA GLU A 80 -11.48 28.71 -47.60
C GLU A 80 -10.09 28.06 -47.45
N GLU A 81 -9.09 28.85 -47.04
CA GLU A 81 -7.73 28.36 -46.78
C GLU A 81 -7.70 27.37 -45.61
N ASN A 82 -8.42 27.65 -44.52
CA ASN A 82 -8.54 26.75 -43.38
C ASN A 82 -9.17 25.40 -43.79
N ILE A 83 -10.26 25.43 -44.57
CA ILE A 83 -10.93 24.22 -45.07
C ILE A 83 -9.99 23.41 -45.98
N GLN A 84 -9.23 24.07 -46.86
CA GLN A 84 -8.23 23.41 -47.69
C GLN A 84 -7.12 22.76 -46.86
N GLN A 85 -6.65 23.42 -45.80
CA GLN A 85 -5.66 22.82 -44.90
C GLN A 85 -6.20 21.60 -44.15
N ILE A 86 -7.45 21.65 -43.66
CA ILE A 86 -8.09 20.50 -43.00
C ILE A 86 -8.16 19.31 -43.98
N LYS A 87 -8.55 19.55 -45.25
CA LYS A 87 -8.56 18.50 -46.28
C LYS A 87 -7.17 17.91 -46.53
N LYS A 88 -6.15 18.77 -46.68
CA LYS A 88 -4.76 18.34 -46.88
C LYS A 88 -4.28 17.39 -45.77
N TYR A 89 -4.51 17.73 -44.50
CA TYR A 89 -4.05 16.89 -43.40
C TYR A 89 -4.90 15.64 -43.18
N LYS A 90 -6.17 15.65 -43.60
CA LYS A 90 -6.99 14.43 -43.69
C LYS A 90 -6.41 13.46 -44.73
N GLU A 91 -6.12 13.94 -45.93
CA GLU A 91 -5.52 13.12 -47.00
C GLU A 91 -4.16 12.56 -46.55
N MET A 92 -3.32 13.40 -45.95
CA MET A 92 -2.03 12.96 -45.39
C MET A 92 -2.18 11.88 -44.31
N ALA A 93 -3.20 11.97 -43.44
CA ALA A 93 -3.47 10.94 -42.45
C ALA A 93 -3.86 9.62 -43.13
N GLN A 94 -4.73 9.68 -44.15
CA GLN A 94 -5.16 8.52 -44.93
C GLN A 94 -4.00 7.85 -45.68
N ASP A 95 -3.10 8.62 -46.27
CA ASP A 95 -1.92 8.13 -46.98
C ASP A 95 -0.97 7.33 -46.06
N ILE A 96 -0.91 7.70 -44.77
CA ILE A 96 -0.10 7.03 -43.75
C ILE A 96 -0.90 5.88 -43.08
N GLY A 97 -2.15 5.66 -43.47
CA GLY A 97 -3.02 4.60 -42.96
C GLY A 97 -3.72 4.93 -41.63
N ILE A 98 -3.82 6.21 -41.27
CA ILE A 98 -4.51 6.70 -40.07
C ILE A 98 -5.88 7.26 -40.46
N THR A 99 -6.93 6.68 -39.91
CA THR A 99 -8.32 7.11 -40.15
C THR A 99 -8.77 8.19 -39.16
N LEU A 100 -9.77 8.99 -39.53
CA LEU A 100 -10.38 9.99 -38.62
C LEU A 100 -10.93 9.34 -37.33
N ASN A 101 -11.52 8.14 -37.44
CA ASN A 101 -11.95 7.37 -36.27
C ASN A 101 -10.79 7.01 -35.36
N GLN A 102 -9.66 6.52 -35.90
CA GLN A 102 -8.47 6.22 -35.10
C GLN A 102 -7.90 7.48 -34.41
N ILE A 103 -7.94 8.64 -35.06
CA ILE A 103 -7.49 9.90 -34.45
C ILE A 103 -8.35 10.24 -33.23
N MET A 104 -9.67 10.19 -33.38
CA MET A 104 -10.59 10.47 -32.28
C MET A 104 -10.55 9.41 -31.18
N ASP A 105 -10.30 8.14 -31.54
CA ASP A 105 -10.30 7.00 -30.63
C ASP A 105 -8.95 6.73 -29.93
N ARG A 106 -7.82 7.13 -30.49
CA ARG A 106 -6.50 6.83 -29.89
C ARG A 106 -5.80 8.05 -29.30
N SER A 107 -6.29 9.25 -29.60
CA SER A 107 -5.74 10.47 -29.04
C SER A 107 -6.31 10.78 -27.66
N MET A 108 -5.49 11.39 -26.82
CA MET A 108 -5.88 11.91 -25.52
C MET A 108 -6.23 13.39 -25.67
N PHE A 109 -7.41 13.77 -25.19
CA PHE A 109 -7.90 15.14 -25.25
C PHE A 109 -8.07 15.70 -23.83
N THR A 110 -7.76 16.98 -23.66
CA THR A 110 -7.97 17.72 -22.41
C THR A 110 -9.00 18.82 -22.62
N ALA A 111 -9.78 19.17 -21.60
CA ALA A 111 -10.81 20.21 -21.66
C ALA A 111 -11.70 20.13 -22.93
N ASP A 112 -11.65 21.16 -23.77
CA ASP A 112 -12.45 21.35 -24.99
C ASP A 112 -11.78 20.79 -26.27
N GLN A 113 -10.56 20.26 -26.17
CA GLN A 113 -9.73 19.91 -27.34
C GLN A 113 -10.42 18.92 -28.29
N ARG A 114 -11.13 17.94 -27.72
CA ARG A 114 -11.86 16.92 -28.48
C ARG A 114 -12.94 17.55 -29.34
N ASP A 115 -13.74 18.41 -28.73
CA ASP A 115 -14.93 18.99 -29.36
C ASP A 115 -14.51 19.98 -30.46
N ILE A 116 -13.40 20.69 -30.26
CA ILE A 116 -12.79 21.57 -31.27
C ILE A 116 -12.18 20.77 -32.44
N ALA A 117 -11.46 19.69 -32.15
CA ALA A 117 -10.93 18.83 -33.20
C ALA A 117 -12.07 18.18 -34.02
N LEU A 118 -13.16 17.78 -33.37
CA LEU A 118 -14.35 17.26 -34.02
C LEU A 118 -15.06 18.33 -34.87
N ASP A 119 -15.15 19.56 -34.37
CA ASP A 119 -15.68 20.70 -35.15
C ASP A 119 -14.88 20.91 -36.45
N ALA A 120 -13.54 20.91 -36.36
CA ALA A 120 -12.67 21.02 -37.54
C ALA A 120 -12.94 19.91 -38.57
N ILE A 121 -13.09 18.66 -38.12
CA ILE A 121 -13.43 17.54 -39.00
C ILE A 121 -14.82 17.72 -39.61
N ARG A 122 -15.81 18.18 -38.84
CA ARG A 122 -17.18 18.40 -39.33
C ARG A 122 -17.32 19.53 -40.34
N ARG A 123 -16.36 20.48 -40.38
CA ARG A 123 -16.31 21.49 -41.46
C ARG A 123 -16.10 20.87 -42.84
N ILE A 124 -15.50 19.69 -42.93
CA ILE A 124 -15.29 18.96 -44.19
C ILE A 124 -16.20 17.74 -44.34
N GLU A 125 -16.63 17.11 -43.24
CA GLU A 125 -17.55 15.97 -43.20
C GLU A 125 -18.63 16.21 -42.13
N PRO A 126 -19.72 16.95 -42.45
CA PRO A 126 -20.73 17.36 -41.46
C PRO A 126 -21.37 16.19 -40.69
N ASP A 127 -21.58 15.06 -41.35
CA ASP A 127 -22.21 13.86 -40.77
C ASP A 127 -21.24 12.95 -40.01
N PHE A 128 -19.97 13.35 -39.85
CA PHE A 128 -18.97 12.53 -39.18
C PHE A 128 -19.28 12.40 -37.68
N THR A 129 -19.46 11.14 -37.24
CA THR A 129 -19.59 10.74 -35.84
C THR A 129 -18.46 9.76 -35.48
N PRO A 130 -17.58 10.10 -34.52
CA PRO A 130 -16.51 9.21 -34.11
C PRO A 130 -17.04 7.89 -33.56
N ILE A 131 -16.45 6.78 -34.01
CA ILE A 131 -16.69 5.44 -33.44
C ILE A 131 -15.52 5.08 -32.54
N TYR A 132 -15.82 4.80 -31.28
CA TYR A 132 -14.82 4.46 -30.26
C TYR A 132 -14.68 2.95 -30.13
N THR A 133 -13.45 2.46 -29.96
CA THR A 133 -13.20 1.04 -29.72
C THR A 133 -13.73 0.64 -28.33
N PRO A 134 -14.64 -0.35 -28.24
CA PRO A 134 -15.11 -0.86 -26.96
C PRO A 134 -13.97 -1.49 -26.13
N PRO A 135 -13.96 -1.32 -24.79
CA PRO A 135 -12.98 -1.97 -23.94
C PRO A 135 -13.18 -3.49 -23.93
N VAL A 136 -12.08 -4.25 -23.91
CA VAL A 136 -12.15 -5.69 -23.69
C VAL A 136 -12.35 -5.95 -22.19
N ILE A 137 -13.51 -6.47 -21.82
CA ILE A 137 -13.93 -6.61 -20.40
C ILE A 137 -13.74 -8.02 -19.82
N ASN A 138 -13.57 -9.02 -20.69
CA ASN A 138 -13.44 -10.45 -20.34
C ASN A 138 -12.07 -10.80 -19.76
N TYR A 139 -12.04 -11.79 -18.89
CA TYR A 139 -10.82 -12.44 -18.43
C TYR A 139 -10.17 -13.23 -19.57
N ASN A 140 -8.84 -13.26 -19.56
CA ASN A 140 -8.03 -14.19 -20.34
C ASN A 140 -7.14 -14.97 -19.36
N ASN A 141 -7.76 -15.83 -18.56
CA ASN A 141 -7.07 -16.62 -17.55
C ASN A 141 -7.85 -17.92 -17.31
N ASN A 142 -7.18 -19.06 -17.42
CA ASN A 142 -7.81 -20.38 -17.32
C ASN A 142 -8.49 -20.67 -15.97
N LEU A 143 -8.14 -19.97 -14.90
CA LEU A 143 -8.76 -20.10 -13.58
C LEU A 143 -10.03 -19.24 -13.41
N LEU A 144 -10.33 -18.35 -14.36
CA LEU A 144 -11.43 -17.38 -14.30
C LEU A 144 -12.25 -17.29 -15.60
N ASN A 145 -11.90 -18.05 -16.63
CA ASN A 145 -12.58 -18.00 -17.93
C ASN A 145 -14.05 -18.45 -17.84
N ASP A 146 -14.38 -19.29 -16.87
CA ASP A 146 -15.76 -19.72 -16.56
C ASP A 146 -16.64 -18.55 -16.09
N LEU A 147 -16.06 -17.55 -15.41
CA LEU A 147 -16.78 -16.35 -15.00
C LEU A 147 -17.19 -15.47 -16.20
N ASN A 148 -16.54 -15.63 -17.36
CA ASN A 148 -16.87 -14.84 -18.56
C ASN A 148 -18.28 -15.14 -19.10
N GLU A 149 -18.83 -16.32 -18.84
CA GLU A 149 -20.18 -16.70 -19.27
C GLU A 149 -21.26 -15.80 -18.65
N SER A 150 -20.94 -15.16 -17.51
CA SER A 150 -21.85 -14.25 -16.82
C SER A 150 -21.71 -12.79 -17.25
N ILE A 151 -20.74 -12.43 -18.10
CA ILE A 151 -20.50 -11.02 -18.48
C ILE A 151 -21.52 -10.56 -19.53
N LEU A 152 -22.09 -9.37 -19.34
CA LEU A 152 -23.07 -8.82 -20.29
C LEU A 152 -22.41 -8.36 -21.61
N PRO A 153 -23.10 -8.37 -22.76
CA PRO A 153 -22.60 -7.76 -24.00
C PRO A 153 -22.37 -6.24 -23.87
N MET A 154 -21.54 -5.64 -24.73
CA MET A 154 -21.26 -4.19 -24.68
C MET A 154 -22.48 -3.31 -24.98
N ASP A 155 -23.40 -3.78 -25.83
CA ASP A 155 -24.54 -2.99 -26.32
C ASP A 155 -25.75 -2.97 -25.35
N ASP A 156 -25.71 -3.75 -24.27
CA ASP A 156 -26.89 -4.09 -23.45
C ASP A 156 -27.07 -3.22 -22.20
N ILE A 157 -26.28 -2.13 -22.06
CA ILE A 157 -26.25 -1.27 -20.86
C ILE A 157 -27.63 -0.62 -20.58
N SER A 158 -28.44 -0.40 -21.63
CA SER A 158 -29.75 0.25 -21.55
C SER A 158 -30.94 -0.72 -21.49
N SER A 159 -30.72 -2.02 -21.69
CA SER A 159 -31.78 -3.03 -21.73
C SER A 159 -31.94 -3.73 -20.37
N ASN A 160 -32.24 -2.93 -19.35
CA ASN A 160 -32.59 -3.40 -18.00
C ASN A 160 -34.00 -4.07 -17.94
N LYS A 161 -34.40 -4.80 -18.99
CA LYS A 161 -35.69 -5.53 -19.07
C LYS A 161 -35.58 -6.91 -19.71
N VAL A 162 -34.49 -7.65 -19.52
CA VAL A 162 -34.52 -9.09 -19.77
C VAL A 162 -34.99 -9.82 -18.50
N SER A 163 -36.07 -10.57 -18.67
CA SER A 163 -36.87 -11.25 -17.65
C SER A 163 -36.07 -12.15 -16.70
N SER A 164 -36.24 -11.89 -15.40
CA SER A 164 -36.42 -12.86 -14.31
C SER A 164 -36.04 -14.32 -14.57
N GLN A 165 -34.87 -14.74 -14.06
CA GLN A 165 -34.60 -15.97 -13.27
C GLN A 165 -33.13 -16.44 -13.33
N THR A 166 -32.29 -15.91 -14.23
CA THR A 166 -30.93 -16.46 -14.47
C THR A 166 -29.76 -15.50 -14.24
N ILE A 167 -29.98 -14.23 -13.86
CA ILE A 167 -28.89 -13.25 -13.63
C ILE A 167 -28.39 -13.37 -12.19
N ARG A 168 -27.15 -13.86 -12.01
CA ARG A 168 -26.44 -13.77 -10.72
C ARG A 168 -26.07 -12.30 -10.47
N ASN A 169 -26.47 -11.76 -9.33
CA ASN A 169 -26.26 -10.36 -9.01
C ASN A 169 -24.99 -10.16 -8.18
N VAL A 170 -23.87 -9.90 -8.86
CA VAL A 170 -22.54 -9.70 -8.23
C VAL A 170 -22.57 -8.51 -7.27
N MET A 171 -23.38 -7.48 -7.57
CA MET A 171 -23.50 -6.27 -6.77
C MET A 171 -24.43 -6.41 -5.56
N GLN A 172 -25.18 -7.51 -5.41
CA GLN A 172 -26.22 -7.66 -4.38
C GLN A 172 -25.72 -7.41 -2.95
N HIS A 173 -24.53 -7.92 -2.61
CA HIS A 173 -23.95 -7.75 -1.27
C HIS A 173 -23.42 -6.34 -0.99
N LYS A 174 -23.44 -5.46 -2.01
CA LYS A 174 -22.96 -4.08 -1.95
C LYS A 174 -24.11 -3.07 -1.91
N ARG A 175 -25.34 -3.53 -2.20
CA ARG A 175 -26.54 -2.68 -2.18
C ARG A 175 -26.99 -2.43 -0.76
N ALA A 176 -26.87 -1.18 -0.34
CA ALA A 176 -27.37 -0.72 0.95
C ALA A 176 -27.81 0.75 0.92
N TYR A 177 -27.51 1.48 -0.16
CA TYR A 177 -27.62 2.94 -0.23
C TYR A 177 -28.33 3.35 -1.51
N SER A 178 -29.22 4.32 -1.38
CA SER A 178 -29.86 4.95 -2.54
C SER A 178 -28.86 5.78 -3.34
N LYS A 179 -29.14 6.01 -4.63
CA LYS A 179 -28.31 6.89 -5.47
C LYS A 179 -28.07 8.25 -4.82
N ALA A 180 -29.10 8.88 -4.26
CA ALA A 180 -29.01 10.20 -3.65
C ALA A 180 -28.08 10.23 -2.42
N GLU A 181 -28.06 9.15 -1.62
CA GLU A 181 -27.13 9.01 -0.50
C GLU A 181 -25.69 8.87 -1.00
N LEU A 182 -25.47 8.01 -1.99
CA LEU A 182 -24.15 7.79 -2.59
C LEU A 182 -23.58 9.06 -3.23
N GLU A 183 -24.40 9.83 -3.96
CA GLU A 183 -24.00 11.12 -4.53
C GLU A 183 -23.62 12.15 -3.44
N LYS A 184 -24.36 12.17 -2.32
CA LYS A 184 -24.04 13.03 -1.19
C LYS A 184 -22.70 12.63 -0.57
N MET A 185 -22.50 11.33 -0.34
CA MET A 185 -21.26 10.78 0.21
C MET A 185 -20.06 11.06 -0.70
N ALA A 186 -20.23 10.90 -2.01
CA ALA A 186 -19.20 11.20 -3.01
C ALA A 186 -18.83 12.69 -3.02
N ARG A 187 -19.81 13.61 -2.93
CA ARG A 187 -19.55 15.06 -2.81
C ARG A 187 -18.79 15.40 -1.53
N GLU A 188 -19.13 14.79 -0.41
CA GLU A 188 -18.41 14.98 0.85
C GLU A 188 -16.97 14.44 0.76
N GLN A 189 -16.77 13.25 0.18
CA GLN A 189 -15.44 12.69 -0.06
C GLN A 189 -14.61 13.59 -0.98
N LEU A 190 -15.18 14.07 -2.08
CA LEU A 190 -14.52 14.95 -3.03
C LEU A 190 -14.03 16.24 -2.36
N LYS A 191 -14.84 16.80 -1.45
CA LYS A 191 -14.48 17.97 -0.65
C LYS A 191 -13.26 17.68 0.23
N ILE A 192 -13.24 16.54 0.93
CA ILE A 192 -12.10 16.12 1.77
C ILE A 192 -10.81 16.02 0.94
N GLU A 193 -10.90 15.43 -0.25
CA GLU A 193 -9.74 15.28 -1.14
C GLU A 193 -9.26 16.62 -1.74
N LEU A 194 -10.17 17.54 -2.08
CA LEU A 194 -9.83 18.88 -2.55
C LEU A 194 -9.15 19.73 -1.46
N ASP A 195 -9.66 19.65 -0.22
CA ASP A 195 -9.04 20.30 0.95
C ASP A 195 -7.66 19.69 1.24
N GLY A 196 -7.49 18.41 0.89
CA GLY A 196 -6.26 17.61 0.96
C GLY A 196 -5.85 17.20 2.38
N SER A 197 -6.62 17.58 3.39
CA SER A 197 -6.44 17.16 4.78
C SER A 197 -7.75 17.27 5.55
N ILE A 198 -7.88 16.48 6.59
CA ILE A 198 -9.06 16.42 7.46
C ILE A 198 -8.60 16.74 8.89
N THR A 199 -9.39 17.56 9.58
CA THR A 199 -9.18 17.89 11.00
C THR A 199 -10.24 17.18 11.84
N ILE A 200 -9.80 16.37 12.80
CA ILE A 200 -10.68 15.59 13.69
C ILE A 200 -10.45 15.97 15.15
N LYS A 201 -11.40 15.65 16.01
CA LYS A 201 -11.28 15.84 17.46
C LYS A 201 -10.40 14.74 18.08
N SER A 202 -9.46 15.12 18.96
CA SER A 202 -8.66 14.18 19.76
C SER A 202 -9.50 13.57 20.88
N ILE A 203 -9.25 12.30 21.21
CA ILE A 203 -9.87 11.61 22.36
C ILE A 203 -9.10 11.80 23.68
N GLU A 204 -7.96 12.49 23.68
CA GLU A 204 -7.19 12.72 24.91
C GLU A 204 -8.01 13.56 25.91
N SER A 205 -8.16 13.07 27.16
CA SER A 205 -8.88 13.79 28.22
C SER A 205 -8.11 15.02 28.67
N SER A 206 -8.63 16.23 28.41
CA SER A 206 -7.98 17.47 28.82
C SER A 206 -8.50 17.97 30.17
N SER A 207 -7.70 17.90 31.23
CA SER A 207 -7.83 18.86 32.35
C SER A 207 -7.29 20.20 31.86
N GLU A 208 -8.14 21.20 31.65
CA GLU A 208 -7.71 22.51 31.14
C GLU A 208 -6.72 23.18 32.09
N PHE A 209 -5.49 23.41 31.63
CA PHE A 209 -4.53 24.25 32.33
C PHE A 209 -4.86 25.73 32.04
N SER A 210 -4.73 26.61 33.03
CA SER A 210 -4.99 28.06 32.93
C SER A 210 -4.17 28.82 31.86
N ASN A 211 -3.16 28.17 31.25
CA ASN A 211 -2.29 28.76 30.24
C ASN A 211 -2.57 28.29 28.80
N ALA A 212 -3.47 27.32 28.60
CA ALA A 212 -3.69 26.71 27.28
C ALA A 212 -4.27 27.70 26.26
N GLU A 213 -5.33 28.44 26.63
CA GLU A 213 -5.95 29.45 25.76
C GLU A 213 -4.97 30.55 25.34
N PHE A 214 -4.15 31.04 26.27
CA PHE A 214 -3.10 32.01 25.97
C PHE A 214 -2.11 31.48 24.93
N CYS A 215 -1.68 30.22 25.06
CA CYS A 215 -0.77 29.59 24.10
C CYS A 215 -1.43 29.41 22.73
N ARG A 216 -2.72 29.06 22.67
CA ARG A 216 -3.49 28.97 21.42
C ARG A 216 -3.61 30.32 20.72
N GLY A 217 -3.92 31.38 21.46
CA GLY A 217 -3.95 32.75 20.94
C GLY A 217 -2.60 33.17 20.34
N LYS A 218 -1.50 32.88 21.05
CA LYS A 218 -0.14 33.17 20.56
C LYS A 218 0.26 32.35 19.33
N LEU A 219 -0.18 31.11 19.22
CA LEU A 219 0.04 30.30 18.01
C LEU A 219 -0.70 30.87 16.80
N LYS A 220 -1.95 31.33 16.99
CA LYS A 220 -2.72 31.97 15.92
C LYS A 220 -2.05 33.25 15.41
N GLU A 221 -1.56 34.10 16.34
CA GLU A 221 -0.76 35.28 15.99
C GLU A 221 0.50 34.91 15.17
N LEU A 222 1.23 33.87 15.60
CA LEU A 222 2.41 33.38 14.87
C LEU A 222 2.06 32.85 13.48
N GLU A 223 0.95 32.13 13.34
CA GLU A 223 0.51 31.57 12.07
C GLU A 223 0.20 32.68 11.04
N GLU A 224 -0.51 33.74 11.45
CA GLU A 224 -0.81 34.90 10.61
C GLU A 224 0.49 35.64 10.19
N GLN A 225 1.44 35.77 11.12
CA GLN A 225 2.75 36.34 10.84
C GLN A 225 3.57 35.48 9.86
N TRP A 226 3.65 34.17 10.10
CA TRP A 226 4.37 33.24 9.24
C TRP A 226 3.76 33.15 7.85
N ARG A 227 2.43 33.17 7.72
CA ARG A 227 1.73 33.23 6.42
C ARG A 227 2.20 34.41 5.58
N THR A 228 2.36 35.57 6.21
CA THR A 228 2.85 36.78 5.53
C THR A 228 4.34 36.67 5.18
N GLN A 229 5.16 36.18 6.12
CA GLN A 229 6.60 35.99 5.92
C GLN A 229 6.91 34.98 4.80
N ILE A 230 6.20 33.86 4.77
CA ILE A 230 6.34 32.81 3.75
C ILE A 230 6.01 33.36 2.37
N ASN A 231 4.86 34.04 2.21
CA ASN A 231 4.47 34.63 0.94
C ASN A 231 5.52 35.63 0.41
N ASN A 232 6.01 36.51 1.28
CA ASN A 232 7.05 37.48 0.91
C ASN A 232 8.36 36.79 0.51
N ALA A 233 8.77 35.76 1.25
CA ALA A 233 9.97 34.98 0.97
C ALA A 233 9.85 34.20 -0.36
N LEU A 234 8.70 33.58 -0.62
CA LEU A 234 8.39 32.89 -1.87
C LEU A 234 8.52 33.84 -3.07
N ILE A 235 7.90 35.01 -3.01
CA ILE A 235 7.96 36.01 -4.10
C ILE A 235 9.40 36.48 -4.32
N ARG A 236 10.13 36.81 -3.25
CA ARG A 236 11.54 37.21 -3.30
C ARG A 236 12.39 36.15 -4.00
N ASP A 237 12.34 34.91 -3.53
CA ASP A 237 13.22 33.84 -3.98
C ASP A 237 12.82 33.31 -5.39
N LEU A 238 11.53 33.35 -5.73
CA LEU A 238 11.05 33.09 -7.10
C LEU A 238 11.57 34.11 -8.09
N ASN A 239 11.58 35.40 -7.72
CA ASN A 239 12.12 36.46 -8.57
C ASN A 239 13.63 36.29 -8.78
N THR A 240 14.37 35.84 -7.77
CA THR A 240 15.79 35.49 -7.92
C THR A 240 15.99 34.34 -8.92
N LEU A 241 15.19 33.27 -8.82
CA LEU A 241 15.25 32.16 -9.78
C LEU A 241 14.85 32.61 -11.21
N ARG A 242 13.89 33.52 -11.33
CA ARG A 242 13.48 34.12 -12.62
C ARG A 242 14.62 34.89 -13.26
N ALA A 243 15.33 35.72 -12.48
CA ALA A 243 16.49 36.46 -12.96
C ALA A 243 17.59 35.51 -13.43
N GLN A 244 17.90 34.46 -12.68
CA GLN A 244 18.91 33.47 -13.07
C GLN A 244 18.63 32.80 -14.41
N ILE A 245 17.36 32.57 -14.76
CA ILE A 245 16.99 31.99 -16.07
C ILE A 245 17.29 32.95 -17.21
N ARG A 246 17.06 34.25 -17.02
CA ARG A 246 17.26 35.25 -18.08
C ARG A 246 18.74 35.41 -18.44
N TYR A 247 19.64 35.29 -17.46
CA TYR A 247 21.07 35.55 -17.64
C TYR A 247 21.93 34.29 -17.85
N LYS A 248 21.40 33.09 -17.61
CA LYS A 248 22.16 31.83 -17.80
C LYS A 248 21.80 31.16 -19.13
N PRO A 249 22.75 30.45 -19.77
CA PRO A 249 22.54 29.84 -21.09
C PRO A 249 21.36 28.85 -21.11
N ASN A 250 20.77 28.65 -22.30
CA ASN A 250 19.55 27.86 -22.55
C ASN A 250 19.56 26.42 -21.99
N GLY A 251 20.73 25.85 -21.66
CA GLY A 251 20.88 24.55 -21.00
C GLY A 251 20.80 24.56 -19.48
N PHE A 252 20.62 25.72 -18.83
CA PHE A 252 20.52 25.83 -17.36
C PHE A 252 19.07 25.57 -16.89
N MET A 253 18.77 24.31 -16.62
CA MET A 253 17.48 23.93 -16.04
C MET A 253 17.48 24.19 -14.52
N ASN A 254 16.55 25.04 -14.07
CA ASN A 254 16.30 25.32 -12.67
C ASN A 254 14.84 25.01 -12.30
N TYR A 255 14.52 25.10 -11.01
CA TYR A 255 13.22 24.70 -10.49
C TYR A 255 12.09 25.74 -10.69
N TYR A 256 12.39 26.90 -11.29
CA TYR A 256 11.41 28.00 -11.42
C TYR A 256 10.16 27.62 -12.20
N THR A 257 10.30 26.85 -13.31
CA THR A 257 9.15 26.43 -14.11
C THR A 257 8.19 25.57 -13.31
N TYR A 258 8.73 24.71 -12.44
CA TYR A 258 7.97 23.84 -11.55
C TYR A 258 7.35 24.61 -10.38
N LEU A 259 8.00 25.67 -9.90
CA LEU A 259 7.46 26.48 -8.80
C LEU A 259 6.42 27.52 -9.26
N LYS A 260 6.39 27.88 -10.55
CA LYS A 260 5.41 28.85 -11.08
C LYS A 260 4.04 28.22 -11.42
N VAL A 261 3.90 26.91 -11.33
CA VAL A 261 2.68 26.19 -11.74
C VAL A 261 1.50 26.33 -10.78
N LEU A 262 1.76 26.72 -9.52
CA LEU A 262 0.73 26.89 -8.48
C LEU A 262 0.74 28.33 -7.95
N ASP A 263 -0.36 28.71 -7.32
CA ASP A 263 -0.48 29.98 -6.61
C ASP A 263 0.40 29.99 -5.33
N PRO A 264 1.07 31.12 -4.98
CA PRO A 264 1.85 31.26 -3.75
C PRO A 264 1.13 30.86 -2.46
N SER A 265 -0.20 31.05 -2.40
CA SER A 265 -1.02 30.67 -1.24
C SER A 265 -0.92 29.17 -0.93
N ILE A 266 -0.94 28.31 -1.95
CA ILE A 266 -0.87 26.85 -1.79
C ILE A 266 0.47 26.43 -1.18
N TYR A 267 1.58 27.03 -1.62
CA TYR A 267 2.91 26.77 -1.03
C TYR A 267 2.97 27.19 0.43
N THR A 268 2.30 28.30 0.76
CA THR A 268 2.22 28.79 2.13
C THR A 268 1.47 27.81 3.02
N ASP A 269 0.34 27.28 2.57
CA ASP A 269 -0.42 26.27 3.32
C ASP A 269 0.37 24.96 3.50
N ILE A 270 1.10 24.52 2.47
CA ILE A 270 1.99 23.36 2.57
C ILE A 270 3.06 23.58 3.65
N LEU A 271 3.71 24.75 3.66
CA LEU A 271 4.74 25.07 4.64
C LEU A 271 4.17 25.21 6.06
N LEU A 272 3.02 25.85 6.23
CA LEU A 272 2.36 25.95 7.54
C LEU A 272 2.01 24.57 8.09
N LYS A 273 1.41 23.69 7.28
CA LYS A 273 1.13 22.30 7.68
C LYS A 273 2.41 21.55 8.05
N GLU A 274 3.52 21.78 7.34
CA GLU A 274 4.81 21.17 7.68
C GLU A 274 5.40 21.73 8.98
N ILE A 275 5.24 23.03 9.26
CA ILE A 275 5.67 23.66 10.52
C ILE A 275 4.99 22.98 11.71
N TYR A 276 3.66 22.82 11.67
CA TYR A 276 2.91 22.12 12.71
C TYR A 276 3.39 20.66 12.86
N LYS A 277 3.47 19.91 11.75
CA LYS A 277 3.95 18.52 11.75
C LYS A 277 5.35 18.37 12.37
N LEU A 278 6.29 19.24 12.03
CA LEU A 278 7.65 19.20 12.57
C LEU A 278 7.70 19.58 14.05
N ALA A 279 6.83 20.50 14.47
CA ALA A 279 6.83 21.02 15.83
C ALA A 279 6.02 20.18 16.83
N GLU A 280 5.05 19.39 16.35
CA GLU A 280 4.35 18.33 17.09
C GLU A 280 5.18 17.04 17.22
N GLY A 281 6.24 16.90 16.42
CA GLY A 281 7.12 15.75 16.44
C GLY A 281 7.75 15.47 17.82
N SER A 282 8.01 14.20 18.10
CA SER A 282 8.71 13.78 19.33
C SER A 282 10.10 14.41 19.45
N GLU A 283 10.55 14.73 20.67
CA GLU A 283 11.91 15.24 20.92
C GLU A 283 13.01 14.29 20.43
N THR A 284 12.73 12.99 20.34
CA THR A 284 13.69 12.00 19.85
C THR A 284 13.71 11.89 18.33
N PHE A 285 12.62 12.25 17.66
CA PHE A 285 12.49 12.18 16.21
C PHE A 285 12.86 13.51 15.54
N SER A 286 13.59 13.42 14.44
CA SER A 286 13.84 14.55 13.56
C SER A 286 14.06 14.01 12.15
N PRO A 287 13.32 14.52 11.14
CA PRO A 287 13.51 14.05 9.78
C PRO A 287 14.87 14.51 9.26
N THR A 288 15.49 13.66 8.43
CA THR A 288 16.71 14.07 7.72
C THR A 288 16.37 15.15 6.70
N VAL A 289 17.31 16.07 6.45
CA VAL A 289 17.13 17.15 5.46
C VAL A 289 16.74 16.58 4.08
N GLY A 290 17.37 15.48 3.66
CA GLY A 290 17.06 14.82 2.40
C GLY A 290 15.64 14.23 2.34
N GLN A 291 15.13 13.71 3.47
CA GLN A 291 13.75 13.22 3.56
C GLN A 291 12.76 14.38 3.46
N LEU A 292 13.00 15.47 4.19
CA LEU A 292 12.14 16.66 4.16
C LEU A 292 12.06 17.29 2.76
N TYR A 293 13.17 17.33 2.02
CA TYR A 293 13.17 17.77 0.62
C TYR A 293 12.24 16.92 -0.25
N LYS A 294 12.28 15.60 -0.08
CA LYS A 294 11.45 14.69 -0.87
C LYS A 294 9.97 14.86 -0.52
N GLU A 295 9.63 14.90 0.77
CA GLU A 295 8.26 15.05 1.25
C GLU A 295 7.63 16.37 0.81
N LEU A 296 8.32 17.51 0.97
CA LEU A 296 7.83 18.81 0.52
C LEU A 296 7.63 18.86 -1.00
N GLY A 297 8.57 18.30 -1.78
CA GLY A 297 8.44 18.21 -3.23
C GLY A 297 7.23 17.38 -3.67
N GLN A 298 6.99 16.24 -3.00
CA GLN A 298 5.84 15.38 -3.28
C GLN A 298 4.51 16.06 -2.98
N LYS A 299 4.40 16.79 -1.86
CA LYS A 299 3.19 17.56 -1.51
C LYS A 299 2.84 18.60 -2.56
N VAL A 300 3.86 19.32 -3.07
CA VAL A 300 3.66 20.29 -4.17
C VAL A 300 3.19 19.59 -5.44
N GLN A 301 3.81 18.47 -5.81
CA GLN A 301 3.42 17.71 -7.00
C GLN A 301 1.98 17.19 -6.90
N GLN A 302 1.57 16.68 -5.75
CA GLN A 302 0.20 16.19 -5.52
C GLN A 302 -0.83 17.32 -5.72
N ARG A 303 -0.59 18.50 -5.13
CA ARG A 303 -1.46 19.68 -5.33
C ARG A 303 -1.48 20.14 -6.78
N TYR A 304 -0.34 20.12 -7.46
CA TYR A 304 -0.27 20.39 -8.89
C TYR A 304 -1.13 19.43 -9.72
N GLN A 305 -1.10 18.14 -9.42
CA GLN A 305 -1.92 17.15 -10.14
C GLN A 305 -3.42 17.39 -9.95
N VAL A 306 -3.86 17.77 -8.74
CA VAL A 306 -5.27 18.11 -8.47
C VAL A 306 -5.68 19.36 -9.27
N GLU A 307 -4.87 20.42 -9.25
CA GLU A 307 -5.16 21.64 -10.02
C GLU A 307 -5.16 21.39 -11.53
N MET A 308 -4.31 20.51 -12.03
CA MET A 308 -4.32 20.13 -13.45
C MET A 308 -5.58 19.33 -13.81
N LYS A 309 -6.03 18.39 -12.97
CA LYS A 309 -7.30 17.67 -13.17
C LYS A 309 -8.49 18.64 -13.25
N LYS A 310 -8.47 19.69 -12.41
CA LYS A 310 -9.48 20.75 -12.44
C LYS A 310 -9.40 21.57 -13.72
N LYS A 311 -8.22 22.06 -14.10
CA LYS A 311 -8.02 22.84 -15.34
C LYS A 311 -8.45 22.04 -16.59
N ASN A 312 -8.16 20.75 -16.62
CA ASN A 312 -8.40 19.89 -17.77
C ASN A 312 -9.86 19.39 -17.88
N GLY A 313 -10.75 19.75 -16.93
CA GLY A 313 -12.14 19.25 -16.88
C GLY A 313 -12.27 17.78 -16.44
N THR A 314 -11.17 17.09 -16.11
CA THR A 314 -11.19 15.68 -15.68
C THR A 314 -11.93 15.52 -14.35
N LEU A 315 -11.88 16.53 -13.47
CA LEU A 315 -12.62 16.54 -12.20
C LEU A 315 -14.13 16.39 -12.43
N ASP A 316 -14.70 17.20 -13.31
CA ASP A 316 -16.14 17.18 -13.59
C ASP A 316 -16.53 15.86 -14.27
N LYS A 317 -15.67 15.37 -15.18
CA LYS A 317 -15.84 14.08 -15.85
C LYS A 317 -15.87 12.89 -14.89
N ILE A 318 -15.02 12.91 -13.85
CA ILE A 318 -15.05 11.91 -12.78
C ILE A 318 -16.40 11.95 -12.07
N GLY A 319 -16.95 13.14 -11.82
CA GLY A 319 -18.28 13.32 -11.21
C GLY A 319 -19.41 12.73 -12.06
N GLU A 320 -19.40 12.97 -13.37
CA GLU A 320 -20.39 12.39 -14.32
C GLU A 320 -20.36 10.86 -14.31
N ILE A 321 -19.16 10.28 -14.44
CA ILE A 321 -18.99 8.82 -14.48
C ILE A 321 -19.36 8.19 -13.13
N TYR A 322 -18.97 8.83 -12.01
CA TYR A 322 -19.31 8.34 -10.69
C TYR A 322 -20.82 8.42 -10.41
N ASN A 323 -21.51 9.44 -10.96
CA ASN A 323 -22.95 9.53 -10.88
C ASN A 323 -23.64 8.35 -11.57
N GLY A 324 -23.21 7.99 -12.79
CA GLY A 324 -23.68 6.78 -13.47
C GLY A 324 -23.31 5.50 -12.72
N TYR A 325 -22.17 5.48 -12.03
CA TYR A 325 -21.76 4.35 -11.19
C TYR A 325 -22.69 4.17 -9.98
N CYS A 326 -23.22 5.25 -9.40
CA CYS A 326 -24.18 5.19 -8.29
C CYS A 326 -25.49 4.48 -8.70
N ASP A 327 -25.92 4.57 -9.96
CA ASP A 327 -27.10 3.85 -10.46
C ASP A 327 -26.97 2.33 -10.31
N PHE A 328 -25.75 1.80 -10.49
CA PHE A 328 -25.49 0.37 -10.35
C PHE A 328 -25.48 -0.13 -8.90
N TRP A 329 -25.25 0.78 -7.95
CA TRP A 329 -25.27 0.45 -6.51
C TRP A 329 -26.66 0.50 -5.90
N ASP A 330 -27.58 1.27 -6.50
CA ASP A 330 -28.95 1.46 -5.99
C ASP A 330 -29.80 0.20 -6.23
N GLU A 331 -30.21 -0.09 -7.48
CA GLU A 331 -31.15 -1.19 -7.76
C GLU A 331 -30.84 -2.03 -9.01
N VAL A 332 -29.87 -1.67 -9.85
CA VAL A 332 -29.63 -2.34 -11.15
C VAL A 332 -29.04 -3.75 -10.99
N ASN A 333 -29.84 -4.79 -11.28
CA ASN A 333 -29.39 -6.19 -11.32
C ASN A 333 -28.39 -6.39 -12.46
N THR A 334 -27.13 -6.61 -12.09
CA THR A 334 -26.06 -6.85 -13.04
C THR A 334 -25.17 -8.00 -12.56
N SER A 335 -24.67 -8.75 -13.53
CA SER A 335 -23.61 -9.74 -13.35
C SER A 335 -22.21 -9.15 -13.56
N ASP A 336 -22.12 -7.89 -14.00
CA ASP A 336 -20.86 -7.20 -14.13
C ASP A 336 -20.28 -6.83 -12.75
N ASN A 337 -18.96 -6.92 -12.64
CA ASN A 337 -18.20 -6.47 -11.48
C ASN A 337 -17.91 -4.94 -11.55
N PRO A 338 -17.42 -4.32 -10.46
CA PRO A 338 -17.15 -2.88 -10.41
C PRO A 338 -16.25 -2.33 -11.52
N ARG A 339 -15.22 -3.07 -11.95
CA ARG A 339 -14.32 -2.63 -13.03
C ARG A 339 -15.07 -2.60 -14.35
N GLN A 340 -15.82 -3.64 -14.65
CA GLN A 340 -16.55 -3.79 -15.92
C GLN A 340 -17.58 -2.66 -16.05
N ILE A 341 -18.36 -2.41 -14.99
CA ILE A 341 -19.29 -1.28 -14.91
C ILE A 341 -18.56 0.04 -15.17
N TRP A 342 -17.44 0.27 -14.46
CA TRP A 342 -16.67 1.51 -14.62
C TRP A 342 -16.12 1.69 -16.04
N GLN A 343 -15.56 0.64 -16.65
CA GLN A 343 -15.02 0.68 -18.00
C GLN A 343 -16.10 0.97 -19.05
N ARG A 344 -17.32 0.44 -18.87
CA ARG A 344 -18.48 0.77 -19.70
C ARG A 344 -18.88 2.22 -19.58
N LEU A 345 -19.01 2.73 -18.36
CA LEU A 345 -19.36 4.14 -18.11
C LEU A 345 -18.31 5.09 -18.69
N VAL A 346 -17.01 4.75 -18.56
CA VAL A 346 -15.92 5.51 -19.20
C VAL A 346 -16.04 5.49 -20.72
N HIS A 347 -16.40 4.35 -21.32
CA HIS A 347 -16.59 4.22 -22.76
C HIS A 347 -17.80 5.02 -23.26
N GLU A 348 -18.95 4.93 -22.57
CA GLU A 348 -20.16 5.69 -22.86
C GLU A 348 -19.91 7.20 -22.80
N HIS A 349 -19.24 7.66 -21.76
CA HIS A 349 -18.95 9.07 -21.56
C HIS A 349 -17.79 9.59 -22.42
N ARG A 350 -17.16 8.75 -23.25
CA ARG A 350 -16.03 9.14 -24.12
C ARG A 350 -16.43 10.10 -25.25
N ILE A 351 -17.72 10.18 -25.55
CA ILE A 351 -18.29 11.02 -26.60
C ILE A 351 -18.25 12.53 -26.29
N SER A 352 -17.85 12.94 -25.08
CA SER A 352 -17.82 14.35 -24.67
C SER A 352 -16.71 14.65 -23.67
N GLY A 353 -16.16 15.85 -23.74
CA GLY A 353 -15.19 16.36 -22.78
C GLY A 353 -13.82 15.66 -22.82
N PRO A 354 -13.07 15.68 -21.69
CA PRO A 354 -11.69 15.19 -21.65
C PRO A 354 -11.59 13.67 -21.52
N SER A 355 -10.45 13.13 -21.97
CA SER A 355 -10.13 11.71 -21.81
C SER A 355 -9.81 11.35 -20.36
N MET A 356 -10.20 10.14 -19.93
CA MET A 356 -9.97 9.65 -18.56
C MET A 356 -8.59 9.03 -18.34
N ASP A 357 -7.85 8.75 -19.41
CA ASP A 357 -6.55 8.07 -19.44
C ASP A 357 -5.36 9.04 -19.54
N ILE A 358 -5.58 10.34 -19.29
CA ILE A 358 -4.53 11.37 -19.29
C ILE A 358 -3.44 11.00 -18.26
N LYS A 359 -2.22 10.79 -18.76
CA LYS A 359 -1.05 10.49 -17.92
C LYS A 359 -0.43 11.76 -17.36
N TYR A 360 -0.65 12.02 -16.07
CA TYR A 360 0.06 13.06 -15.34
C TYR A 360 1.50 12.62 -15.02
N GLY A 361 2.45 13.02 -15.87
CA GLY A 361 3.86 12.69 -15.72
C GLY A 361 4.41 13.04 -14.34
N SER A 362 5.12 12.09 -13.71
CA SER A 362 5.72 12.32 -12.40
C SER A 362 6.98 13.17 -12.50
N TRP A 363 7.17 14.10 -11.57
CA TRP A 363 8.37 14.92 -11.55
C TRP A 363 9.59 14.06 -11.18
N PRO A 364 10.73 14.23 -11.87
CA PRO A 364 11.96 13.55 -11.53
C PRO A 364 12.40 13.81 -10.07
N PRO A 365 13.01 12.85 -9.34
CA PRO A 365 13.33 13.01 -7.91
C PRO A 365 14.30 14.13 -7.57
N ASN A 366 15.23 14.42 -8.49
CA ASN A 366 16.12 15.57 -8.42
C ASN A 366 15.35 16.90 -8.48
N VAL A 367 14.29 16.99 -9.29
CA VAL A 367 13.36 18.12 -9.36
C VAL A 367 12.54 18.20 -8.08
N LEU A 368 11.95 17.09 -7.62
CA LEU A 368 11.18 17.03 -6.38
C LEU A 368 12.03 17.49 -5.18
N SER A 369 13.24 16.94 -5.05
CA SER A 369 14.18 17.33 -4.00
C SER A 369 14.61 18.79 -4.14
N GLY A 370 14.70 19.32 -5.35
CA GLY A 370 15.02 20.72 -5.61
C GLY A 370 13.91 21.69 -5.21
N VAL A 371 12.66 21.36 -5.55
CA VAL A 371 11.45 22.08 -5.12
C VAL A 371 11.31 22.04 -3.60
N GLY A 372 11.46 20.86 -2.98
CA GLY A 372 11.42 20.75 -1.53
C GLY A 372 12.56 21.46 -0.83
N ARG A 373 13.77 21.48 -1.41
CA ARG A 373 14.89 22.29 -0.90
C ARG A 373 14.59 23.79 -0.96
N PHE A 374 13.92 24.25 -2.00
CA PHE A 374 13.51 25.65 -2.12
C PHE A 374 12.57 26.04 -0.96
N LEU A 375 11.55 25.21 -0.68
CA LEU A 375 10.64 25.43 0.45
C LEU A 375 11.33 25.30 1.81
N HIS A 376 12.21 24.30 1.97
CA HIS A 376 13.01 24.14 3.18
C HIS A 376 13.89 25.36 3.49
N ASN A 377 14.48 26.00 2.47
CA ASN A 377 15.30 27.18 2.70
C ASN A 377 14.49 28.34 3.30
N ILE A 378 13.23 28.49 2.87
CA ILE A 378 12.30 29.47 3.46
C ILE A 378 11.97 29.07 4.90
N LEU A 379 11.66 27.79 5.14
CA LEU A 379 11.41 27.25 6.48
C LEU A 379 12.55 27.56 7.45
N MET A 380 13.80 27.38 7.02
CA MET A 380 14.99 27.55 7.87
C MET A 380 15.42 29.01 8.04
N ARG A 381 15.27 29.86 7.02
CA ARG A 381 15.81 31.23 7.02
C ARG A 381 14.79 32.26 7.48
N ASP A 382 13.55 32.13 7.04
CA ASP A 382 12.54 33.19 7.13
C ASP A 382 11.57 32.97 8.30
N ILE A 383 11.36 31.73 8.76
CA ILE A 383 10.48 31.42 9.90
C ILE A 383 11.22 31.62 11.22
N LYS A 384 10.69 32.52 12.04
CA LYS A 384 11.30 32.91 13.32
C LYS A 384 10.31 32.84 14.49
N ILE A 385 10.85 32.69 15.70
CA ILE A 385 10.09 32.69 16.95
C ILE A 385 10.77 33.57 18.00
N ASP A 386 9.97 34.29 18.77
CA ASP A 386 10.45 35.03 19.95
C ASP A 386 10.66 34.05 21.12
N VAL A 387 11.88 34.00 21.66
CA VAL A 387 12.24 33.14 22.80
C VAL A 387 11.42 33.49 24.05
N HIS A 388 10.92 34.72 24.14
CA HIS A 388 10.15 35.21 25.29
C HIS A 388 8.62 35.08 25.14
N ILE A 389 8.12 34.43 24.09
CA ILE A 389 6.68 34.32 23.77
C ILE A 389 5.80 33.75 24.90
N LEU A 390 6.37 32.91 25.78
CA LEU A 390 5.64 32.27 26.89
C LEU A 390 5.63 33.11 28.19
N ARG A 391 6.28 34.28 28.25
CA ARG A 391 6.36 35.11 29.48
C ARG A 391 5.11 35.99 29.61
N LYS A 392 4.31 35.79 30.67
CA LYS A 392 3.04 36.50 30.93
C LYS A 392 3.17 37.89 31.58
N LYS A 393 4.37 38.35 31.99
CA LYS A 393 4.57 39.66 32.66
C LYS A 393 5.64 40.51 31.97
N GLY A 394 5.28 41.77 31.66
CA GLY A 394 6.08 42.71 30.88
C GLY A 394 7.26 43.32 31.63
N SER A 395 8.44 42.71 31.52
CA SER A 395 9.69 43.33 32.00
C SER A 395 10.87 43.24 31.03
N SER A 396 10.64 43.09 29.73
CA SER A 396 11.67 43.38 28.72
C SER A 396 11.04 43.67 27.35
N LYS A 397 11.18 44.90 26.85
CA LYS A 397 10.90 45.28 25.44
C LYS A 397 11.90 44.68 24.43
N GLN A 398 12.71 43.70 24.83
CA GLN A 398 13.64 43.02 23.95
C GLN A 398 12.97 41.80 23.32
N HIS A 399 12.51 41.97 22.08
CA HIS A 399 12.16 40.85 21.21
C HIS A 399 13.45 40.13 20.81
N ASN A 400 13.66 38.89 21.29
CA ASN A 400 14.78 38.08 20.87
C ASN A 400 14.29 37.03 19.86
N VAL A 401 14.34 37.42 18.59
CA VAL A 401 13.78 36.67 17.48
C VAL A 401 14.85 35.72 16.91
N LEU A 402 14.67 34.41 17.12
CA LEU A 402 15.56 33.36 16.62
C LEU A 402 14.87 32.53 15.53
N PRO A 403 15.62 31.83 14.67
CA PRO A 403 15.03 30.86 13.74
C PRO A 403 14.16 29.83 14.48
N ALA A 404 12.97 29.57 13.95
CA ALA A 404 12.05 28.60 14.54
C ALA A 404 12.53 27.15 14.35
N PHE A 405 13.45 26.91 13.42
CA PHE A 405 14.02 25.61 13.10
C PHE A 405 15.55 25.68 13.00
N TYR A 406 16.23 24.60 13.36
CA TYR A 406 17.69 24.47 13.28
C TYR A 406 18.09 23.05 12.86
N THR A 407 19.30 22.89 12.32
CA THR A 407 19.83 21.57 11.93
C THR A 407 20.76 20.98 12.98
N LEU A 408 20.79 19.65 13.04
CA LEU A 408 21.66 18.85 13.90
C LEU A 408 22.33 17.76 13.09
N PHE A 409 23.57 17.41 13.45
CA PHE A 409 24.27 16.28 12.87
C PHE A 409 24.21 15.08 13.82
N ARG A 410 23.67 13.95 13.36
CA ARG A 410 23.60 12.71 14.13
C ARG A 410 24.28 11.55 13.40
N ASN A 411 25.00 10.74 14.17
CA ASN A 411 25.62 9.52 13.67
C ASN A 411 24.58 8.41 13.57
N GLN A 412 24.29 7.96 12.34
CA GLN A 412 23.52 6.74 12.06
C GLN A 412 24.47 5.67 11.51
N GLY A 413 24.98 4.83 12.41
CA GLY A 413 26.02 3.85 12.07
C GLY A 413 27.34 4.55 11.74
N ARG A 414 27.86 4.35 10.52
CA ARG A 414 29.10 4.99 10.03
C ARG A 414 28.86 6.34 9.35
N LEU A 415 27.61 6.75 9.16
CA LEU A 415 27.25 7.96 8.41
C LEU A 415 26.75 9.05 9.35
N VAL A 416 27.18 10.29 9.10
CA VAL A 416 26.63 11.48 9.75
C VAL A 416 25.48 12.00 8.88
N LYS A 417 24.28 12.14 9.46
CA LYS A 417 23.12 12.72 8.78
C LYS A 417 22.74 14.05 9.40
N GLU A 418 22.38 14.99 8.53
CA GLU A 418 21.80 16.27 8.92
C GLU A 418 20.28 16.12 9.11
N GLU A 419 19.79 16.52 10.27
CA GLU A 419 18.39 16.40 10.70
C GLU A 419 17.84 17.79 11.08
N VAL A 420 16.55 18.05 10.80
CA VAL A 420 15.88 19.33 11.11
C VAL A 420 15.09 19.21 12.40
N LYS A 421 15.17 20.22 13.28
CA LYS A 421 14.40 20.29 14.52
C LYS A 421 13.73 21.64 14.76
N PRO A 422 12.53 21.64 15.36
CA PRO A 422 11.91 22.84 15.88
C PRO A 422 12.68 23.37 17.09
N HIS A 423 12.71 24.69 17.26
CA HIS A 423 13.25 25.34 18.44
C HIS A 423 12.49 24.86 19.70
N PRO A 424 13.16 24.57 20.84
CA PRO A 424 12.49 24.02 22.03
C PRO A 424 11.33 24.86 22.54
N VAL A 425 11.39 26.19 22.37
CA VAL A 425 10.29 27.10 22.73
C VAL A 425 9.05 26.87 21.87
N LEU A 426 9.21 26.63 20.57
CA LEU A 426 8.11 26.31 19.66
C LEU A 426 7.47 24.97 20.03
N ALA A 427 8.31 23.93 20.19
CA ALA A 427 7.83 22.60 20.60
C ALA A 427 7.13 22.64 21.97
N ARG A 428 7.58 23.50 22.90
CA ARG A 428 6.93 23.71 24.19
C ARG A 428 5.63 24.49 24.06
N LEU A 429 5.57 25.53 23.23
CA LEU A 429 4.37 26.32 22.98
C LEU A 429 3.24 25.44 22.44
N LEU A 430 3.53 24.58 21.46
CA LEU A 430 2.56 23.64 20.90
C LEU A 430 2.11 22.59 21.92
N ARG A 431 3.05 21.97 22.65
CA ARG A 431 2.69 21.01 23.71
C ARG A 431 1.81 21.63 24.81
N THR A 432 2.11 22.85 25.24
CA THR A 432 1.31 23.57 26.24
C THR A 432 -0.05 24.02 25.70
N SER A 433 -0.17 24.24 24.38
CA SER A 433 -1.44 24.62 23.75
C SER A 433 -2.50 23.51 23.80
N ARG A 434 -2.10 22.25 24.02
CA ARG A 434 -2.97 21.06 24.10
C ARG A 434 -4.06 21.13 23.03
N GLN A 435 -3.62 21.01 21.77
CA GLN A 435 -4.51 21.04 20.61
C GLN A 435 -5.60 19.99 20.80
N GLN A 436 -6.86 20.42 20.69
CA GLN A 436 -8.03 19.53 20.83
C GLN A 436 -8.32 18.76 19.54
N THR A 437 -7.57 19.05 18.48
CA THR A 437 -7.76 18.50 17.15
C THR A 437 -6.49 17.89 16.59
N LEU A 438 -6.64 16.89 15.74
CA LEU A 438 -5.59 16.22 14.99
C LEU A 438 -5.84 16.42 13.50
N VAL A 439 -4.77 16.59 12.71
CA VAL A 439 -4.87 16.79 11.26
C VAL A 439 -4.25 15.60 10.53
N PHE A 440 -5.02 15.02 9.61
CA PHE A 440 -4.59 13.90 8.78
C PHE A 440 -4.59 14.29 7.31
N ASP A 441 -3.67 13.72 6.53
CA ASP A 441 -3.70 13.84 5.08
C ASP A 441 -4.89 13.06 4.51
N SER A 442 -5.61 13.65 3.55
CA SER A 442 -6.80 13.04 2.94
C SER A 442 -6.51 11.69 2.25
N SER A 443 -5.27 11.43 1.86
CA SER A 443 -4.84 10.15 1.25
C SER A 443 -4.54 9.05 2.26
N LEU A 444 -4.61 9.34 3.57
CA LEU A 444 -4.27 8.42 4.66
C LEU A 444 -5.45 8.06 5.57
N VAL A 445 -6.67 8.47 5.20
CA VAL A 445 -7.89 8.20 5.97
C VAL A 445 -8.86 7.34 5.16
N PRO A 446 -9.76 6.57 5.80
CA PRO A 446 -10.82 5.86 5.11
C PRO A 446 -11.68 6.78 4.22
N MET A 447 -12.26 6.22 3.16
CA MET A 447 -13.19 6.94 2.28
C MET A 447 -14.61 6.89 2.86
N ILE A 448 -15.40 7.95 2.68
CA ILE A 448 -16.81 7.97 3.09
C ILE A 448 -17.79 7.62 1.98
N CYS A 449 -17.29 7.20 0.82
CA CYS A 449 -18.08 6.67 -0.30
C CYS A 449 -17.39 5.43 -0.88
N PRO A 450 -18.08 4.60 -1.68
CA PRO A 450 -17.44 3.51 -2.42
C PRO A 450 -16.22 4.01 -3.22
N PRO A 451 -15.06 3.34 -3.12
CA PRO A 451 -13.86 3.75 -3.83
C PRO A 451 -14.04 3.70 -5.34
N GLN A 452 -13.24 4.50 -6.05
CA GLN A 452 -13.15 4.38 -7.50
C GLN A 452 -12.54 3.01 -7.86
N PRO A 453 -13.20 2.18 -8.68
CA PRO A 453 -12.65 0.89 -9.09
C PRO A 453 -11.32 1.05 -9.81
N TRP A 454 -10.36 0.18 -9.48
CA TRP A 454 -9.19 -0.09 -10.28
C TRP A 454 -9.62 -0.59 -11.66
N SER A 455 -9.53 0.31 -12.65
CA SER A 455 -9.88 0.04 -14.05
C SER A 455 -8.66 -0.07 -14.95
N THR A 456 -7.55 0.52 -14.51
CA THR A 456 -6.22 0.40 -15.12
C THR A 456 -5.18 0.43 -13.99
N PRO A 457 -3.91 0.06 -14.25
CA PRO A 457 -2.86 0.14 -13.23
C PRO A 457 -2.58 1.54 -12.67
N ASN A 458 -3.08 2.59 -13.33
CA ASN A 458 -2.87 3.98 -12.95
C ASN A 458 -4.13 4.66 -12.40
N ASN A 459 -5.28 3.98 -12.39
CA ASN A 459 -6.56 4.59 -12.06
C ASN A 459 -7.42 3.68 -11.16
N GLY A 460 -7.56 4.06 -9.89
CA GLY A 460 -8.35 3.39 -8.86
C GLY A 460 -7.99 3.88 -7.45
N GLY A 461 -8.78 3.48 -6.45
CA GLY A 461 -8.63 3.91 -5.06
C GLY A 461 -9.47 5.15 -4.73
N TYR A 462 -8.81 6.24 -4.33
CA TYR A 462 -9.46 7.54 -4.08
C TYR A 462 -10.03 8.18 -5.35
N LEU A 463 -10.96 9.14 -5.20
CA LEU A 463 -11.61 9.80 -6.35
C LEU A 463 -10.67 10.77 -7.09
N LEU A 464 -9.83 11.50 -6.37
CA LEU A 464 -8.89 12.50 -6.91
C LEU A 464 -7.44 12.22 -6.54
N ASN A 465 -7.19 11.83 -5.29
CA ASN A 465 -5.87 11.55 -4.79
C ASN A 465 -5.24 10.39 -5.57
N LYS A 466 -3.99 10.58 -5.98
CA LYS A 466 -3.25 9.52 -6.69
C LYS A 466 -3.01 8.35 -5.73
N SER A 467 -3.47 7.17 -6.13
CA SER A 467 -3.15 5.90 -5.50
C SER A 467 -2.20 5.11 -6.41
N ASP A 468 -1.13 4.56 -5.84
CA ASP A 468 -0.26 3.64 -6.59
C ASP A 468 -0.76 2.19 -6.40
N LEU A 469 -0.99 1.47 -7.50
CA LEU A 469 -1.41 0.06 -7.50
C LEU A 469 -0.42 -0.82 -6.75
N ILE A 470 0.87 -0.60 -6.99
CA ILE A 470 1.97 -1.36 -6.39
C ILE A 470 2.82 -0.47 -5.48
N ARG A 471 2.95 -0.87 -4.22
CA ARG A 471 3.82 -0.25 -3.23
C ARG A 471 5.28 -0.54 -3.54
N LEU A 472 5.96 0.41 -4.17
CA LEU A 472 7.38 0.28 -4.52
C LEU A 472 8.20 1.52 -4.18
N PRO A 473 9.50 1.34 -3.87
CA PRO A 473 10.45 2.45 -3.89
C PRO A 473 10.52 3.05 -5.30
N HIS A 474 10.68 4.37 -5.38
CA HIS A 474 10.72 5.09 -6.65
C HIS A 474 11.84 4.63 -7.62
N GLN A 475 12.87 3.95 -7.11
CA GLN A 475 14.00 3.44 -7.90
C GLN A 475 13.67 2.12 -8.62
N ALA A 476 12.58 1.44 -8.24
CA ALA A 476 12.19 0.13 -8.77
C ALA A 476 11.30 0.28 -10.02
N VAL A 477 11.90 0.69 -11.14
CA VAL A 477 11.18 1.03 -12.37
C VAL A 477 10.83 -0.22 -13.18
N GLN A 478 11.64 -1.28 -13.10
CA GLN A 478 11.43 -2.50 -13.88
C GLN A 478 10.05 -3.14 -13.64
N GLN A 479 9.53 -3.11 -12.40
CA GLN A 479 8.18 -3.61 -12.12
C GLN A 479 7.12 -2.86 -12.94
N TRP A 480 7.18 -1.52 -12.94
CA TRP A 480 6.23 -0.70 -13.67
C TRP A 480 6.38 -0.85 -15.19
N GLU A 481 7.60 -1.08 -15.69
CA GLU A 481 7.82 -1.43 -17.08
C GLU A 481 7.08 -2.71 -17.47
N ARG A 482 7.18 -3.77 -16.64
CA ARG A 482 6.45 -5.04 -16.89
C ARG A 482 4.94 -4.86 -16.79
N ILE A 483 4.45 -4.09 -15.82
CA ILE A 483 3.01 -3.81 -15.69
C ILE A 483 2.49 -3.05 -16.91
N ASN A 484 3.22 -2.03 -17.38
CA ASN A 484 2.81 -1.23 -18.53
C ASN A 484 2.94 -1.98 -19.87
N SER A 485 3.84 -2.96 -19.97
CA SER A 485 4.00 -3.81 -21.15
C SER A 485 3.03 -4.99 -21.20
N THR A 486 2.34 -5.28 -20.09
CA THR A 486 1.43 -6.42 -19.97
C THR A 486 0.06 -6.06 -20.55
N SER A 487 -0.59 -7.04 -21.19
CA SER A 487 -1.96 -6.84 -21.70
C SER A 487 -2.92 -6.49 -20.54
N PRO A 488 -3.89 -5.57 -20.73
CA PRO A 488 -4.83 -5.22 -19.67
C PRO A 488 -5.58 -6.42 -19.07
N GLN A 489 -6.01 -7.36 -19.93
CA GLN A 489 -6.76 -8.55 -19.51
C GLN A 489 -6.00 -9.44 -18.52
N GLN A 490 -4.67 -9.52 -18.68
CA GLN A 490 -3.81 -10.30 -17.78
C GLN A 490 -3.74 -9.70 -16.37
N LEU A 491 -4.09 -8.42 -16.17
CA LEU A 491 -4.10 -7.77 -14.87
C LEU A 491 -5.49 -7.74 -14.21
N TYR A 492 -6.56 -7.99 -14.96
CA TYR A 492 -7.94 -7.93 -14.45
C TYR A 492 -8.18 -8.77 -13.19
N PRO A 493 -7.65 -10.00 -13.04
CA PRO A 493 -7.83 -10.76 -11.80
C PRO A 493 -7.35 -10.00 -10.56
N ALA A 494 -6.18 -9.36 -10.64
CA ALA A 494 -5.62 -8.60 -9.53
C ALA A 494 -6.42 -7.30 -9.28
N LEU A 495 -6.81 -6.58 -10.34
CA LEU A 495 -7.61 -5.35 -10.20
C LEU A 495 -8.98 -5.64 -9.60
N ASP A 496 -9.66 -6.69 -10.07
CA ASP A 496 -11.00 -7.05 -9.62
C ASP A 496 -11.00 -7.55 -8.18
N SER A 497 -9.98 -8.32 -7.76
CA SER A 497 -9.85 -8.69 -6.35
C SER A 497 -9.61 -7.46 -5.45
N LEU A 498 -8.83 -6.47 -5.89
CA LEU A 498 -8.68 -5.23 -5.13
C LEU A 498 -10.00 -4.47 -5.04
N ASN A 499 -10.79 -4.45 -6.11
CA ASN A 499 -12.09 -3.80 -6.16
C ASN A 499 -13.11 -4.47 -5.24
N GLN A 500 -13.15 -5.81 -5.25
CA GLN A 500 -13.98 -6.61 -4.35
C GLN A 500 -13.69 -6.22 -2.88
N LEU A 501 -12.43 -6.30 -2.45
CA LEU A 501 -12.02 -5.97 -1.08
C LEU A 501 -12.28 -4.51 -0.73
N SER A 502 -12.08 -3.59 -1.68
CA SER A 502 -12.29 -2.15 -1.50
C SER A 502 -13.77 -1.76 -1.44
N SER A 503 -14.66 -2.58 -2.00
CA SER A 503 -16.10 -2.32 -2.02
C SER A 503 -16.82 -2.71 -0.73
N VAL A 504 -16.14 -3.42 0.19
CA VAL A 504 -16.68 -3.77 1.50
C VAL A 504 -16.82 -2.52 2.37
N ALA A 505 -18.07 -2.23 2.75
CA ALA A 505 -18.42 -1.14 3.65
C ALA A 505 -18.19 -1.55 5.12
N TRP A 506 -17.58 -0.66 5.89
CA TRP A 506 -17.20 -0.85 7.28
C TRP A 506 -17.92 0.12 8.20
N ARG A 507 -18.10 -0.30 9.45
CA ARG A 507 -18.57 0.55 10.54
C ARG A 507 -17.74 0.31 11.79
N VAL A 508 -17.67 1.31 12.66
CA VAL A 508 -17.00 1.17 13.96
C VAL A 508 -17.91 0.42 14.93
N ASN A 509 -17.36 -0.57 15.63
CA ASN A 509 -17.99 -1.22 16.77
C ASN A 509 -17.94 -0.27 17.97
N THR A 510 -19.04 0.44 18.21
CA THR A 510 -19.13 1.49 19.22
C THR A 510 -18.97 0.96 20.64
N ASP A 511 -19.56 -0.22 20.91
CA ASP A 511 -19.53 -0.86 22.24
C ASP A 511 -18.07 -1.12 22.65
N ILE A 512 -17.27 -1.64 21.72
CA ILE A 512 -15.84 -1.91 21.94
C ILE A 512 -15.01 -0.64 21.97
N LEU A 513 -15.29 0.32 21.07
CA LEU A 513 -14.57 1.60 21.06
C LEU A 513 -14.69 2.31 22.41
N ASP A 514 -15.87 2.29 23.05
CA ASP A 514 -16.10 2.94 24.33
C ASP A 514 -15.30 2.30 25.47
N VAL A 515 -15.24 0.96 25.51
CA VAL A 515 -14.40 0.24 26.47
C VAL A 515 -12.93 0.58 26.27
N ILE A 516 -12.43 0.57 25.03
CA ILE A 516 -11.02 0.88 24.73
C ILE A 516 -10.68 2.34 25.09
N ILE A 517 -11.54 3.30 24.72
CA ILE A 517 -11.35 4.71 25.07
C ILE A 517 -11.30 4.88 26.59
N ASN A 518 -12.19 4.20 27.33
CA ASN A 518 -12.21 4.25 28.78
C ASN A 518 -10.88 3.75 29.38
N VAL A 519 -10.35 2.62 28.90
CA VAL A 519 -9.04 2.09 29.35
C VAL A 519 -7.90 3.06 28.97
N PHE A 520 -7.92 3.60 27.75
CA PHE A 520 -6.89 4.52 27.26
C PHE A 520 -6.86 5.84 28.06
N GLN A 521 -8.02 6.44 28.33
CA GLN A 521 -8.14 7.68 29.10
C GLN A 521 -7.78 7.49 30.59
N ASN A 522 -7.97 6.29 31.14
CA ASN A 522 -7.58 5.93 32.50
C ASN A 522 -6.13 5.43 32.63
N GLY A 523 -5.24 5.82 31.71
CA GLY A 523 -3.80 5.58 31.83
C GLY A 523 -3.27 4.34 31.11
N GLY A 524 -4.12 3.61 30.38
CA GLY A 524 -3.74 2.44 29.57
C GLY A 524 -3.42 1.19 30.39
N ASP A 525 -3.31 0.06 29.69
CA ASP A 525 -2.96 -1.24 30.29
C ASP A 525 -2.08 -2.05 29.32
N ASP A 526 -0.85 -2.35 29.76
CA ASP A 526 0.12 -3.12 28.96
C ASP A 526 -0.35 -4.57 28.73
N LYS A 527 -1.17 -5.13 29.64
CA LYS A 527 -1.72 -6.49 29.48
C LYS A 527 -2.78 -6.57 28.40
N LEU A 528 -3.52 -5.48 28.20
CA LEU A 528 -4.55 -5.37 27.16
C LEU A 528 -4.02 -4.74 25.87
N ASP A 529 -2.70 -4.58 25.74
CA ASP A 529 -2.05 -3.91 24.60
C ASP A 529 -2.62 -2.49 24.33
N VAL A 530 -3.06 -1.80 25.40
CA VAL A 530 -3.45 -0.38 25.36
C VAL A 530 -2.29 0.45 25.92
N PRO A 531 -1.53 1.18 25.09
CA PRO A 531 -0.30 1.81 25.53
C PRO A 531 -0.51 2.82 26.64
N LYS A 532 0.35 2.75 27.67
CA LYS A 532 0.38 3.74 28.75
C LYS A 532 1.04 5.04 28.29
N PRO A 533 0.59 6.22 28.78
CA PRO A 533 1.24 7.48 28.46
C PRO A 533 2.66 7.51 29.04
N PRO A 534 3.61 8.27 28.46
CA PRO A 534 4.99 8.33 28.95
C PRO A 534 5.14 8.83 30.40
N SER A 535 4.11 9.49 30.94
CA SER A 535 4.05 9.96 32.33
C SER A 535 3.91 8.82 33.34
N SER A 536 3.51 7.61 32.93
CA SER A 536 3.42 6.44 33.82
C SER A 536 4.78 5.81 34.11
N LEU A 537 5.83 6.16 33.35
CA LEU A 537 7.17 5.64 33.56
C LEU A 537 7.78 6.28 34.83
N PRO A 538 8.22 5.49 35.83
CA PRO A 538 8.78 6.03 37.06
C PRO A 538 10.00 6.92 36.78
N PRO A 539 10.17 8.04 37.49
CA PRO A 539 11.38 8.85 37.37
C PRO A 539 12.59 8.04 37.87
N LEU A 540 13.76 8.30 37.29
CA LEU A 540 15.00 7.74 37.81
C LEU A 540 15.24 8.28 39.24
N PRO A 541 15.80 7.47 40.16
CA PRO A 541 16.08 7.91 41.52
C PRO A 541 16.92 9.20 41.53
N SER A 542 16.39 10.26 42.15
CA SER A 542 17.12 11.51 42.38
C SER A 542 18.15 11.29 43.48
N ILE A 543 19.32 11.92 43.35
CA ILE A 543 20.35 11.87 44.38
C ILE A 543 20.51 13.27 44.93
N HIS A 544 20.40 13.40 46.24
CA HIS A 544 20.77 14.61 46.96
C HIS A 544 22.26 14.88 46.72
N GLU A 545 22.62 16.13 46.47
CA GLU A 545 23.95 16.60 46.02
C GLU A 545 25.12 16.25 46.97
N GLU A 546 24.87 15.57 48.09
CA GLU A 546 25.80 15.26 49.17
C GLU A 546 26.27 13.79 49.22
N THR A 547 26.32 13.05 48.09
CA THR A 547 26.97 11.72 48.07
C THR A 547 28.44 11.81 47.63
N PRO A 548 29.40 11.18 48.33
CA PRO A 548 30.81 11.24 47.99
C PRO A 548 31.08 10.66 46.58
N ALA A 549 32.14 11.17 45.95
CA ALA A 549 32.58 10.92 44.57
C ALA A 549 32.20 9.54 43.98
N LEU A 550 31.15 9.54 43.15
CA LEU A 550 30.70 8.38 42.38
C LEU A 550 31.83 7.78 41.53
N THR A 551 31.96 6.45 41.57
CA THR A 551 32.96 5.72 40.79
C THR A 551 32.69 5.83 39.27
N SER A 552 33.72 5.62 38.44
CA SER A 552 33.58 5.64 36.96
C SER A 552 32.60 4.56 36.46
N ALA A 553 32.58 3.39 37.10
CA ALA A 553 31.65 2.30 36.80
C ALA A 553 30.19 2.67 37.08
N GLU A 554 29.91 3.33 38.22
CA GLU A 554 28.58 3.82 38.56
C GLU A 554 28.11 4.95 37.65
N ARG A 555 29.01 5.86 37.26
CA ARG A 555 28.70 6.91 36.26
C ARG A 555 28.34 6.31 34.91
N SER A 556 29.10 5.31 34.45
CA SER A 556 28.83 4.58 33.22
C SER A 556 27.50 3.82 33.28
N LYS A 557 27.23 3.12 34.39
CA LYS A 557 25.96 2.43 34.62
C LYS A 557 24.78 3.41 34.59
N ARG A 558 24.86 4.53 35.31
CA ARG A 558 23.81 5.57 35.30
C ARG A 558 23.61 6.22 33.94
N PHE A 559 24.67 6.45 33.19
CA PHE A 559 24.55 6.94 31.82
C PHE A 559 23.77 5.94 30.94
N LYS A 560 24.08 4.64 31.07
CA LYS A 560 23.33 3.57 30.39
C LYS A 560 21.87 3.51 30.85
N ASP A 561 21.60 3.61 32.15
CA ASP A 561 20.25 3.60 32.71
C ASP A 561 19.42 4.80 32.22
N LYS A 562 20.03 6.00 32.20
CA LYS A 562 19.42 7.22 31.65
C LYS A 562 19.10 7.09 30.17
N LEU A 563 20.01 6.49 29.39
CA LEU A 563 19.80 6.25 27.96
C LEU A 563 18.68 5.21 27.73
N ALA A 564 18.66 4.14 28.52
CA ALA A 564 17.62 3.11 28.47
C ALA A 564 16.24 3.67 28.86
N HIS A 565 16.18 4.50 29.92
CA HIS A 565 14.96 5.18 30.36
C HIS A 565 14.40 6.10 29.27
N ARG A 566 15.25 6.96 28.67
CA ARG A 566 14.85 7.82 27.53
C ARG A 566 14.37 7.02 26.34
N ARG A 567 15.03 5.89 26.03
CA ARG A 567 14.62 5.01 24.94
C ARG A 567 13.23 4.41 25.20
N LYS A 568 13.01 3.88 26.41
CA LYS A 568 11.71 3.33 26.81
C LYS A 568 10.60 4.39 26.77
N GLN A 569 10.90 5.60 27.26
CA GLN A 569 9.97 6.72 27.21
C GLN A 569 9.56 7.08 25.76
N ALA A 570 10.52 7.07 24.83
CA ALA A 570 10.25 7.32 23.42
C ALA A 570 9.46 6.19 22.75
N GLU A 571 9.76 4.93 23.07
CA GLU A 571 9.01 3.76 22.60
C GLU A 571 7.56 3.82 23.09
N MET A 572 7.32 4.13 24.37
CA MET A 572 5.98 4.34 24.94
C MET A 572 5.23 5.47 24.25
N TYR A 573 5.87 6.63 24.04
CA TYR A 573 5.25 7.76 23.33
C TYR A 573 4.83 7.38 21.90
N SER A 574 5.68 6.63 21.19
CA SER A 574 5.38 6.20 19.82
C SER A 574 4.14 5.30 19.76
N LEU A 575 4.05 4.31 20.64
CA LEU A 575 2.89 3.39 20.71
C LEU A 575 1.63 4.12 21.16
N TRP A 576 1.76 5.01 22.14
CA TRP A 576 0.65 5.83 22.64
C TRP A 576 0.10 6.78 21.56
N CYS A 577 0.96 7.46 20.80
CA CYS A 577 0.53 8.31 19.69
C CYS A 577 -0.13 7.52 18.56
N ASP A 578 0.40 6.36 18.19
CA ASP A 578 -0.22 5.49 17.16
C ASP A 578 -1.65 5.10 17.57
N THR A 579 -1.83 4.71 18.85
CA THR A 579 -3.14 4.36 19.40
C THR A 579 -4.05 5.58 19.51
N LEU A 580 -3.54 6.74 19.92
CA LEU A 580 -4.30 8.01 19.95
C LEU A 580 -4.87 8.35 18.57
N TYR A 581 -4.05 8.25 17.52
CA TYR A 581 -4.47 8.55 16.15
C TYR A 581 -5.54 7.57 15.67
N ARG A 582 -5.32 6.27 15.91
CA ARG A 582 -6.28 5.22 15.55
C ARG A 582 -7.62 5.40 16.25
N LEU A 583 -7.63 5.59 17.57
CA LEU A 583 -8.86 5.77 18.36
C LEU A 583 -9.56 7.09 18.04
N SER A 584 -8.81 8.17 17.79
CA SER A 584 -9.41 9.45 17.39
C SER A 584 -10.08 9.34 16.01
N LEU A 585 -9.45 8.64 15.06
CA LEU A 585 -10.09 8.35 13.76
C LEU A 585 -11.31 7.45 13.93
N ALA A 586 -11.21 6.36 14.69
CA ALA A 586 -12.36 5.49 14.97
C ALA A 586 -13.51 6.28 15.59
N ASN A 587 -13.23 7.17 16.55
CA ASN A 587 -14.24 8.03 17.16
C ASN A 587 -14.81 9.08 16.18
N HIS A 588 -14.03 9.56 15.21
CA HIS A 588 -14.54 10.44 14.15
C HIS A 588 -15.50 9.72 13.20
N TYR A 589 -15.23 8.44 12.89
CA TYR A 589 -16.06 7.59 12.05
C TYR A 589 -17.14 6.80 12.82
N ARG A 590 -17.31 7.06 14.13
CA ARG A 590 -18.22 6.32 15.03
C ARG A 590 -19.60 6.08 14.43
N ASP A 591 -20.21 7.14 13.89
CA ASP A 591 -21.59 7.12 13.37
C ASP A 591 -21.63 7.11 11.84
N ARG A 592 -20.52 6.78 11.18
CA ARG A 592 -20.38 6.82 9.73
C ARG A 592 -19.99 5.45 9.18
N VAL A 593 -20.53 5.14 8.02
CA VAL A 593 -19.96 4.10 7.14
C VAL A 593 -18.70 4.64 6.48
N PHE A 594 -17.74 3.75 6.24
CA PHE A 594 -16.56 4.08 5.45
C PHE A 594 -16.06 2.86 4.67
N TRP A 595 -15.21 3.13 3.68
CA TRP A 595 -14.57 2.13 2.83
C TRP A 595 -13.05 2.24 2.93
N LEU A 596 -12.40 1.10 2.76
CA LEU A 596 -10.95 0.98 2.79
C LEU A 596 -10.47 0.66 1.38
N PRO A 597 -10.01 1.64 0.58
CA PRO A 597 -9.41 1.33 -0.71
C PRO A 597 -8.15 0.50 -0.51
N HIS A 598 -7.92 -0.49 -1.37
CA HIS A 598 -6.78 -1.41 -1.29
C HIS A 598 -5.79 -1.20 -2.43
N ASN A 599 -4.53 -1.52 -2.16
CA ASN A 599 -3.47 -1.70 -3.14
C ASN A 599 -2.62 -2.94 -2.77
N MET A 600 -1.53 -3.20 -3.49
CA MET A 600 -0.70 -4.39 -3.26
C MET A 600 0.79 -4.08 -3.15
N ASP A 601 1.57 -4.99 -2.56
CA ASP A 601 3.03 -5.00 -2.70
C ASP A 601 3.46 -5.62 -4.05
N PHE A 602 4.76 -5.56 -4.37
CA PHE A 602 5.28 -6.01 -5.67
C PHE A 602 5.06 -7.51 -5.98
N ARG A 603 4.75 -8.31 -4.96
CA ARG A 603 4.52 -9.76 -5.03
C ARG A 603 3.03 -10.11 -4.94
N GLY A 604 2.14 -9.10 -4.91
CA GLY A 604 0.69 -9.26 -4.99
C GLY A 604 -0.06 -9.13 -3.67
N ARG A 605 0.61 -9.20 -2.50
CA ARG A 605 -0.11 -9.17 -1.21
C ARG A 605 -0.86 -7.85 -1.07
N VAL A 606 -2.12 -7.96 -0.68
CA VAL A 606 -3.06 -6.84 -0.62
C VAL A 606 -3.01 -6.14 0.73
N TYR A 607 -3.15 -4.81 0.73
CA TYR A 607 -3.15 -3.95 1.91
C TYR A 607 -4.11 -2.76 1.73
N PRO A 608 -4.86 -2.35 2.76
CA PRO A 608 -5.57 -1.08 2.79
C PRO A 608 -4.61 0.10 2.62
N ILE A 609 -4.97 1.06 1.77
CA ILE A 609 -4.21 2.30 1.56
C ILE A 609 -4.17 3.15 2.84
N PRO A 610 -5.30 3.39 3.57
CA PRO A 610 -5.28 4.12 4.83
C PRO A 610 -4.50 3.35 5.93
N PRO A 611 -3.38 3.89 6.47
CA PRO A 611 -2.53 3.13 7.38
C PRO A 611 -2.99 3.13 8.84
N HIS A 612 -3.80 4.11 9.26
CA HIS A 612 -4.10 4.34 10.69
C HIS A 612 -5.27 3.51 11.21
N LEU A 613 -6.41 3.55 10.52
CA LEU A 613 -7.63 2.81 10.85
C LEU A 613 -7.94 1.82 9.72
N ASN A 614 -7.66 0.54 9.95
CA ASN A 614 -7.90 -0.55 9.01
C ASN A 614 -7.91 -1.91 9.74
N HIS A 615 -8.43 -2.94 9.07
CA HIS A 615 -8.58 -4.30 9.60
C HIS A 615 -7.29 -5.14 9.58
N LEU A 616 -6.20 -4.66 8.97
CA LEU A 616 -4.89 -5.34 9.00
C LEU A 616 -4.09 -5.07 10.30
N GLY A 617 -4.59 -4.17 11.15
CA GLY A 617 -3.93 -3.80 12.41
C GLY A 617 -3.90 -4.92 13.47
N SER A 618 -3.52 -4.52 14.69
CA SER A 618 -3.51 -5.40 15.87
C SER A 618 -4.92 -5.84 16.29
N ASP A 619 -5.01 -6.76 17.26
CA ASP A 619 -6.26 -7.21 17.89
C ASP A 619 -7.22 -6.04 18.21
N LEU A 620 -6.69 -5.01 18.89
CA LEU A 620 -7.40 -3.77 19.18
C LEU A 620 -7.99 -3.12 17.92
N ALA A 621 -7.20 -2.99 16.85
CA ALA A 621 -7.67 -2.41 15.59
C ALA A 621 -8.79 -3.23 14.93
N ARG A 622 -8.69 -4.56 14.96
CA ARG A 622 -9.67 -5.48 14.36
C ARG A 622 -10.99 -5.49 15.12
N SER A 623 -10.93 -5.51 16.44
CA SER A 623 -12.11 -5.54 17.32
C SER A 623 -13.06 -4.35 17.14
N MET A 624 -12.51 -3.20 16.71
CA MET A 624 -13.28 -1.98 16.48
C MET A 624 -14.00 -1.95 15.13
N LEU A 625 -13.78 -2.93 14.25
CA LEU A 625 -14.28 -2.90 12.88
C LEU A 625 -15.27 -4.05 12.63
N VAL A 626 -16.47 -3.71 12.18
CA VAL A 626 -17.50 -4.66 11.75
C VAL A 626 -17.98 -4.29 10.35
N PHE A 627 -18.62 -5.24 9.67
CA PHE A 627 -19.24 -4.93 8.38
C PHE A 627 -20.37 -3.93 8.56
N ASP A 628 -20.60 -3.09 7.55
CA ASP A 628 -21.79 -2.26 7.54
C ASP A 628 -23.03 -3.04 7.08
N GLN A 629 -22.89 -3.96 6.14
CA GLN A 629 -24.01 -4.82 5.76
C GLN A 629 -24.41 -5.72 6.94
N MET A 630 -25.71 -5.79 7.22
CA MET A 630 -26.26 -6.77 8.15
C MET A 630 -26.71 -8.01 7.38
N LYS A 631 -26.42 -9.21 7.90
CA LYS A 631 -26.99 -10.46 7.39
C LYS A 631 -27.60 -11.28 8.52
N PRO A 632 -28.70 -12.01 8.28
CA PRO A 632 -29.21 -12.95 9.27
C PRO A 632 -28.15 -14.01 9.58
N LEU A 633 -28.11 -14.51 10.81
CA LEU A 633 -27.20 -15.59 11.18
C LEU A 633 -27.51 -16.89 10.44
N GLY A 634 -28.78 -17.15 10.15
CA GLY A 634 -29.22 -18.43 9.63
C GLY A 634 -29.10 -19.56 10.68
N PRO A 635 -29.35 -20.81 10.28
CA PRO A 635 -29.50 -21.94 11.21
C PRO A 635 -28.22 -22.22 12.01
N ASP A 636 -27.05 -22.17 11.35
CA ASP A 636 -25.76 -22.51 11.98
C ASP A 636 -24.94 -21.28 12.41
N GLY A 637 -25.41 -20.06 12.12
CA GLY A 637 -24.61 -18.85 12.34
C GLY A 637 -24.26 -18.61 13.81
N PHE A 638 -25.14 -19.00 14.74
CA PHE A 638 -24.84 -18.89 16.16
C PHE A 638 -23.75 -19.86 16.61
N SER A 639 -23.71 -21.07 16.06
CA SER A 639 -22.64 -22.03 16.30
C SER A 639 -21.30 -21.51 15.76
N TRP A 640 -21.29 -20.89 14.58
CA TRP A 640 -20.08 -20.25 14.05
C TRP A 640 -19.56 -19.11 14.93
N LEU A 641 -20.45 -18.28 15.51
CA LEU A 641 -20.06 -17.25 16.48
C LEU A 641 -19.42 -17.86 17.73
N LYS A 642 -20.04 -18.90 18.31
CA LYS A 642 -19.49 -19.61 19.48
C LYS A 642 -18.14 -20.23 19.18
N LEU A 643 -18.01 -20.93 18.05
CA LEU A 643 -16.75 -21.52 17.60
C LEU A 643 -15.67 -20.44 17.42
N HIS A 644 -16.03 -19.32 16.79
CA HIS A 644 -15.12 -18.20 16.58
C HIS A 644 -14.64 -17.60 17.90
N CYS A 645 -15.54 -17.41 18.87
CA CYS A 645 -15.18 -16.97 20.23
C CYS A 645 -14.12 -17.90 20.85
N ILE A 646 -14.32 -19.22 20.78
CA ILE A 646 -13.33 -20.17 21.32
C ILE A 646 -12.01 -20.14 20.54
N ASN A 647 -12.05 -20.00 19.21
CA ASN A 647 -10.84 -19.88 18.40
C ASN A 647 -9.99 -18.66 18.82
N LEU A 648 -10.64 -17.51 19.09
CA LEU A 648 -9.99 -16.27 19.54
C LEU A 648 -9.33 -16.39 20.93
N THR A 649 -9.91 -17.22 21.82
CA THR A 649 -9.32 -17.46 23.15
C THR A 649 -7.95 -18.13 23.06
N GLY A 650 -7.72 -18.88 22.00
CA GLY A 650 -6.55 -19.72 21.82
C GLY A 650 -6.55 -21.00 22.67
N LEU A 651 -7.63 -21.27 23.38
CA LEU A 651 -7.89 -22.54 24.05
C LEU A 651 -8.37 -23.58 23.02
N LYS A 652 -8.32 -24.86 23.39
CA LYS A 652 -8.88 -25.97 22.61
C LYS A 652 -8.41 -26.08 21.13
N LYS A 653 -7.21 -25.56 20.81
CA LYS A 653 -6.65 -25.55 19.44
C LYS A 653 -6.46 -26.94 18.81
N ARG A 654 -6.34 -27.99 19.63
CA ARG A 654 -6.14 -29.37 19.19
C ARG A 654 -7.43 -30.18 19.16
N ASP A 655 -8.50 -29.62 19.71
CA ASP A 655 -9.78 -30.27 19.86
C ASP A 655 -10.61 -30.08 18.59
N SER A 656 -11.59 -30.97 18.44
CA SER A 656 -12.52 -30.98 17.32
C SER A 656 -13.47 -29.76 17.34
N VAL A 657 -14.17 -29.50 16.22
CA VAL A 657 -15.18 -28.42 16.17
C VAL A 657 -16.28 -28.65 17.21
N ARG A 658 -16.70 -29.91 17.37
CA ARG A 658 -17.72 -30.31 18.35
C ARG A 658 -17.29 -30.01 19.78
N GLU A 659 -16.06 -30.38 20.16
CA GLU A 659 -15.55 -30.14 21.51
C GLU A 659 -15.40 -28.65 21.82
N ARG A 660 -15.02 -27.83 20.83
CA ARG A 660 -14.99 -26.36 20.99
C ARG A 660 -16.38 -25.78 21.22
N LEU A 661 -17.39 -26.25 20.49
CA LEU A 661 -18.78 -25.82 20.68
C LEU A 661 -19.32 -26.21 22.06
N LEU A 662 -19.08 -27.45 22.50
CA LEU A 662 -19.48 -27.90 23.84
C LEU A 662 -18.84 -27.04 24.92
N TYR A 663 -17.54 -26.76 24.79
CA TYR A 663 -16.82 -25.89 25.71
C TYR A 663 -17.41 -24.47 25.73
N ALA A 664 -17.85 -23.94 24.59
CA ALA A 664 -18.52 -22.63 24.53
C ALA A 664 -19.83 -22.59 25.32
N GLU A 665 -20.62 -23.68 25.31
CA GLU A 665 -21.83 -23.78 26.15
C GLU A 665 -21.48 -23.88 27.64
N GLU A 666 -20.44 -24.63 28.00
CA GLU A 666 -19.97 -24.78 29.38
C GLU A 666 -19.58 -23.44 30.01
N ILE A 667 -18.95 -22.55 29.22
CA ILE A 667 -18.46 -21.24 29.69
C ILE A 667 -19.39 -20.07 29.35
N MET A 668 -20.63 -20.34 28.92
CA MET A 668 -21.56 -19.29 28.49
C MET A 668 -21.76 -18.19 29.56
N GLY A 669 -21.70 -18.55 30.85
CA GLY A 669 -21.75 -17.58 31.95
C GLY A 669 -20.61 -16.55 31.92
N GLU A 670 -19.38 -16.97 31.64
CA GLU A 670 -18.21 -16.08 31.53
C GLU A 670 -18.28 -15.20 30.27
N ILE A 671 -18.84 -15.74 29.18
CA ILE A 671 -19.08 -15.01 27.93
C ILE A 671 -20.09 -13.87 28.17
N LEU A 672 -21.21 -14.17 28.85
CA LEU A 672 -22.24 -13.19 29.17
C LEU A 672 -21.75 -12.13 30.18
N ASP A 673 -21.02 -12.54 31.23
CA ASP A 673 -20.43 -11.59 32.18
C ASP A 673 -19.40 -10.66 31.50
N SER A 674 -18.55 -11.21 30.62
CA SER A 674 -17.59 -10.41 29.86
C SER A 674 -18.29 -9.36 28.97
N ALA A 675 -19.44 -9.71 28.38
CA ALA A 675 -20.22 -8.79 27.56
C ALA A 675 -20.89 -7.68 28.39
N ASP A 676 -21.45 -8.01 29.56
CA ASP A 676 -22.20 -7.08 30.38
C ASP A 676 -21.31 -6.16 31.23
N ASN A 677 -20.24 -6.73 31.80
CA ASN A 677 -19.37 -6.09 32.78
C ASN A 677 -17.90 -6.16 32.35
N PRO A 678 -17.53 -5.60 31.18
CA PRO A 678 -16.22 -5.83 30.55
C PRO A 678 -15.02 -5.43 31.42
N LEU A 679 -15.17 -4.42 32.28
CA LEU A 679 -14.10 -3.88 33.14
C LEU A 679 -14.35 -4.11 34.65
N THR A 680 -15.53 -4.59 35.03
CA THR A 680 -15.96 -4.69 36.44
C THR A 680 -16.36 -6.11 36.87
N GLY A 681 -16.55 -7.02 35.92
CA GLY A 681 -16.87 -8.43 36.17
C GLY A 681 -15.63 -9.30 36.35
N ASN A 682 -15.73 -10.56 35.93
CA ASN A 682 -14.65 -11.55 36.01
C ASN A 682 -13.50 -11.28 35.03
N MET A 683 -13.75 -10.46 34.00
CA MET A 683 -12.79 -10.09 32.95
C MET A 683 -12.14 -11.31 32.27
N TRP A 684 -12.88 -12.41 32.13
CA TRP A 684 -12.40 -13.66 31.53
C TRP A 684 -11.77 -13.45 30.14
N TRP A 685 -12.38 -12.59 29.32
CA TRP A 685 -11.90 -12.26 27.98
C TRP A 685 -10.43 -11.81 27.92
N THR A 686 -9.90 -11.19 28.98
CA THR A 686 -8.50 -10.71 29.06
C THR A 686 -7.45 -11.81 29.09
N GLN A 687 -7.86 -13.06 29.36
CA GLN A 687 -6.98 -14.23 29.40
C GLN A 687 -6.75 -14.85 28.00
N SER A 688 -7.46 -14.35 27.00
CA SER A 688 -7.44 -14.85 25.61
C SER A 688 -6.16 -14.47 24.86
N ASP A 689 -5.83 -15.24 23.81
CA ASP A 689 -4.77 -14.87 22.85
C ASP A 689 -5.11 -13.55 22.11
N GLU A 690 -6.39 -13.34 21.75
CA GLU A 690 -6.91 -12.13 21.07
C GLU A 690 -8.03 -11.49 21.92
N PRO A 691 -7.68 -10.76 23.00
CA PRO A 691 -8.64 -10.35 24.03
C PRO A 691 -9.74 -9.41 23.52
N TRP A 692 -9.41 -8.39 22.74
CA TRP A 692 -10.41 -7.41 22.28
C TRP A 692 -11.38 -7.99 21.26
N GLN A 693 -10.90 -8.81 20.32
CA GLN A 693 -11.79 -9.56 19.43
C GLN A 693 -12.66 -10.55 20.20
N THR A 694 -12.13 -11.19 21.26
CA THR A 694 -12.92 -12.09 22.13
C THR A 694 -14.04 -11.32 22.81
N LEU A 695 -13.74 -10.16 23.41
CA LEU A 695 -14.76 -9.31 24.02
C LEU A 695 -15.84 -8.88 23.03
N ALA A 696 -15.42 -8.47 21.82
CA ALA A 696 -16.34 -8.10 20.75
C ALA A 696 -17.27 -9.26 20.36
N CYS A 697 -16.73 -10.47 20.29
CA CYS A 697 -17.49 -11.69 20.01
C CYS A 697 -18.45 -12.04 21.18
N CYS A 698 -18.00 -11.89 22.44
CA CYS A 698 -18.86 -12.07 23.61
C CYS A 698 -20.07 -11.13 23.58
N MET A 699 -19.86 -9.85 23.25
CA MET A 699 -20.95 -8.87 23.11
C MET A 699 -21.94 -9.26 22.01
N GLU A 700 -21.45 -9.75 20.86
CA GLU A 700 -22.33 -10.23 19.79
C GLU A 700 -23.10 -11.49 20.22
N ILE A 701 -22.44 -12.46 20.85
CA ILE A 701 -23.07 -13.66 21.40
C ILE A 701 -24.16 -13.30 22.41
N ALA A 702 -23.91 -12.36 23.31
CA ALA A 702 -24.90 -11.93 24.30
C ALA A 702 -26.15 -11.32 23.63
N LYS A 703 -25.98 -10.51 22.57
CA LYS A 703 -27.10 -9.96 21.79
C LYS A 703 -27.93 -11.08 21.14
N VAL A 704 -27.28 -12.08 20.57
CA VAL A 704 -27.94 -13.22 19.91
C VAL A 704 -28.64 -14.12 20.94
N TYR A 705 -27.96 -14.46 22.04
CA TYR A 705 -28.46 -15.33 23.11
C TYR A 705 -29.73 -14.76 23.77
N ARG A 706 -29.82 -13.43 23.86
CA ARG A 706 -30.98 -12.71 24.42
C ARG A 706 -32.07 -12.42 23.39
N SER A 707 -31.85 -12.75 22.11
CA SER A 707 -32.84 -12.55 21.05
C SER A 707 -33.88 -13.67 21.04
N ASN A 708 -35.13 -13.33 20.72
CA ASN A 708 -36.22 -14.32 20.61
C ASN A 708 -36.08 -15.22 19.36
N ASN A 709 -35.27 -14.81 18.38
CA ASN A 709 -35.02 -15.55 17.14
C ASN A 709 -33.54 -15.43 16.74
N PRO A 710 -32.67 -16.32 17.27
CA PRO A 710 -31.24 -16.31 16.94
C PRO A 710 -30.94 -16.45 15.45
N GLU A 711 -31.69 -17.28 14.71
CA GLU A 711 -31.45 -17.50 13.27
C GLU A 711 -31.73 -16.24 12.45
N GLY A 712 -32.78 -15.51 12.81
CA GLY A 712 -33.17 -14.24 12.19
C GLY A 712 -32.36 -13.02 12.68
N PHE A 713 -31.45 -13.20 13.64
CA PHE A 713 -30.67 -12.08 14.18
C PHE A 713 -29.75 -11.51 13.10
N LEU A 714 -29.86 -10.20 12.88
CA LEU A 714 -29.08 -9.46 11.89
C LEU A 714 -27.71 -9.06 12.44
N SER A 715 -26.68 -9.86 12.11
CA SER A 715 -25.32 -9.65 12.58
C SER A 715 -24.44 -8.94 11.54
N ARG A 716 -23.56 -8.08 12.06
CA ARG A 716 -22.48 -7.40 11.32
C ARG A 716 -21.10 -8.02 11.58
N PHE A 717 -21.04 -8.94 12.54
CA PHE A 717 -19.79 -9.42 13.09
C PHE A 717 -19.05 -10.33 12.07
N PRO A 718 -17.78 -10.03 11.75
CA PRO A 718 -16.99 -10.87 10.86
C PRO A 718 -16.57 -12.16 11.57
N ILE A 719 -16.66 -13.30 10.88
CA ILE A 719 -16.11 -14.58 11.32
C ILE A 719 -14.86 -14.90 10.53
N HIS A 720 -13.79 -15.24 11.23
CA HIS A 720 -12.47 -15.48 10.63
C HIS A 720 -12.20 -16.97 10.45
N GLN A 721 -11.63 -17.35 9.30
CA GLN A 721 -11.09 -18.67 9.02
C GLN A 721 -9.63 -18.52 8.56
N ASP A 722 -8.69 -19.13 9.30
CA ASP A 722 -7.25 -18.91 9.12
C ASP A 722 -6.56 -20.18 8.61
N GLY A 723 -5.58 -20.00 7.73
CA GLY A 723 -4.72 -21.08 7.25
C GLY A 723 -3.76 -21.54 8.35
N SER A 724 -3.74 -22.84 8.67
CA SER A 724 -2.93 -23.38 9.78
C SER A 724 -1.44 -23.00 9.72
N CYS A 725 -0.82 -23.16 8.55
CA CYS A 725 0.51 -22.63 8.22
C CYS A 725 0.58 -22.47 6.70
N ASN A 726 -0.01 -21.40 6.20
CA ASN A 726 -0.31 -21.21 4.78
C ASN A 726 0.92 -21.39 3.86
N GLY A 727 2.08 -20.85 4.22
CA GLY A 727 3.31 -21.06 3.46
C GLY A 727 3.71 -22.54 3.30
N LEU A 728 3.58 -23.36 4.35
CA LEU A 728 3.81 -24.82 4.26
C LEU A 728 2.70 -25.54 3.50
N GLN A 729 1.45 -25.07 3.58
CA GLN A 729 0.35 -25.60 2.76
C GLN A 729 0.67 -25.43 1.28
N HIS A 730 1.14 -24.26 0.83
CA HIS A 730 1.57 -24.06 -0.55
C HIS A 730 2.77 -24.94 -0.93
N TYR A 731 3.78 -25.09 -0.07
CA TYR A 731 4.90 -25.99 -0.37
C TYR A 731 4.48 -27.46 -0.48
N ALA A 732 3.67 -27.94 0.45
CA ALA A 732 3.18 -29.32 0.43
C ALA A 732 2.33 -29.59 -0.83
N ALA A 733 1.54 -28.61 -1.28
CA ALA A 733 0.76 -28.70 -2.50
C ALA A 733 1.62 -28.66 -3.78
N LEU A 734 2.62 -27.77 -3.84
CA LEU A 734 3.58 -27.70 -4.96
C LEU A 734 4.38 -29.00 -5.12
N GLY A 735 4.86 -29.53 -3.99
CA GLY A 735 5.66 -30.74 -3.91
C GLY A 735 4.88 -32.04 -3.89
N ARG A 736 3.55 -31.99 -3.76
CA ARG A 736 2.68 -33.15 -3.52
C ARG A 736 3.19 -34.04 -2.38
N ASP A 737 3.65 -33.41 -1.30
CA ASP A 737 4.23 -34.05 -0.11
C ASP A 737 3.12 -34.54 0.83
N GLU A 738 2.92 -35.85 0.92
CA GLU A 738 1.85 -36.44 1.74
C GLU A 738 2.04 -36.21 3.24
N VAL A 739 3.26 -36.33 3.75
CA VAL A 739 3.57 -36.14 5.19
C VAL A 739 3.43 -34.66 5.55
N GLY A 740 3.95 -33.79 4.69
CA GLY A 740 3.78 -32.35 4.80
C GLY A 740 2.30 -31.97 4.80
N ALA A 741 1.53 -32.48 3.82
CA ALA A 741 0.11 -32.22 3.65
C ALA A 741 -0.73 -32.62 4.87
N LYS A 742 -0.46 -33.78 5.49
CA LYS A 742 -1.10 -34.17 6.75
C LYS A 742 -0.78 -33.19 7.86
N SER A 743 0.50 -32.82 8.02
CA SER A 743 0.96 -31.95 9.11
C SER A 743 0.37 -30.53 9.10
N VAL A 744 -0.12 -30.07 7.94
CA VAL A 744 -0.68 -28.72 7.73
C VAL A 744 -2.14 -28.72 7.28
N ASN A 745 -2.87 -29.81 7.58
CA ASN A 745 -4.31 -29.94 7.37
C ASN A 745 -4.77 -29.85 5.90
N LEU A 746 -3.92 -30.21 4.93
CA LEU A 746 -4.38 -30.44 3.55
C LEU A 746 -5.09 -31.79 3.42
N SER A 747 -4.66 -32.79 4.19
CA SER A 747 -5.36 -34.08 4.27
C SER A 747 -6.52 -34.00 5.27
N PRO A 748 -7.68 -34.60 4.96
CA PRO A 748 -8.79 -34.73 5.91
C PRO A 748 -8.33 -35.45 7.18
N SER A 749 -8.82 -34.97 8.31
CA SER A 749 -8.54 -35.53 9.63
C SER A 749 -9.68 -35.19 10.58
N PRO A 750 -10.05 -36.10 11.50
CA PRO A 750 -11.08 -35.82 12.51
C PRO A 750 -10.64 -34.78 13.55
N LEU A 751 -9.33 -34.58 13.72
CA LEU A 751 -8.73 -33.60 14.62
C LEU A 751 -7.78 -32.67 13.85
N PRO A 752 -7.64 -31.39 14.27
CA PRO A 752 -6.68 -30.48 13.67
C PRO A 752 -5.24 -30.94 13.95
N GLN A 753 -4.42 -30.99 12.89
CA GLN A 753 -2.99 -31.23 12.98
C GLN A 753 -2.26 -29.92 13.28
N ASP A 754 -1.25 -30.00 14.16
CA ASP A 754 -0.52 -28.82 14.65
C ASP A 754 0.99 -28.98 14.42
N VAL A 755 1.44 -28.58 13.22
CA VAL A 755 2.85 -28.62 12.81
C VAL A 755 3.79 -28.02 13.87
N TYR A 756 3.36 -26.95 14.55
CA TYR A 756 4.17 -26.30 15.58
C TYR A 756 4.41 -27.21 16.78
N SER A 757 3.40 -27.98 17.18
CA SER A 757 3.54 -28.94 18.27
C SER A 757 4.36 -30.16 17.86
N ALA A 758 4.23 -30.62 16.62
CA ALA A 758 5.05 -31.70 16.09
C ALA A 758 6.54 -31.31 16.08
N VAL A 759 6.87 -30.11 15.59
CA VAL A 759 8.26 -29.60 15.63
C VAL A 759 8.74 -29.40 17.06
N ALA A 760 7.90 -28.92 17.99
CA ALA A 760 8.29 -28.77 19.40
C ALA A 760 8.65 -30.11 20.03
N ALA A 761 7.90 -31.16 19.72
CA ALA A 761 8.15 -32.51 20.21
C ALA A 761 9.49 -33.07 19.68
N LEU A 762 9.81 -32.85 18.40
CA LEU A 762 11.10 -33.24 17.82
C LEU A 762 12.27 -32.49 18.47
N VAL A 763 12.12 -31.17 18.66
CA VAL A 763 13.13 -30.35 19.33
C VAL A 763 13.32 -30.77 20.79
N GLU A 764 12.24 -31.10 21.50
CA GLU A 764 12.31 -31.60 22.89
C GLU A 764 12.97 -32.98 22.96
N LYS A 765 12.70 -33.87 21.99
CA LYS A 765 13.39 -35.17 21.89
C LYS A 765 14.90 -34.98 21.70
N ALA A 766 15.30 -34.09 20.79
CA ALA A 766 16.70 -33.75 20.57
C ALA A 766 17.33 -33.11 21.82
N ARG A 767 16.62 -32.20 22.50
CA ARG A 767 17.05 -31.58 23.75
C ARG A 767 17.27 -32.60 24.85
N LYS A 768 16.36 -33.57 25.03
CA LYS A 768 16.52 -34.65 26.03
C LYS A 768 17.79 -35.46 25.79
N SER A 769 18.03 -35.86 24.53
CA SER A 769 19.25 -36.59 24.16
C SER A 769 20.52 -35.78 24.42
N ASP A 770 20.51 -34.48 24.10
CA ASP A 770 21.66 -33.60 24.31
C ASP A 770 21.89 -33.31 25.82
N ALA A 771 20.81 -33.21 26.59
CA ALA A 771 20.88 -33.03 28.05
C ALA A 771 21.47 -34.27 28.74
N SER A 772 21.12 -35.49 28.30
CA SER A 772 21.74 -36.73 28.79
C SER A 772 23.21 -36.85 28.39
N ASN A 773 23.61 -36.22 27.29
CA ASN A 773 25.01 -36.13 26.85
C ASN A 773 25.80 -35.01 27.56
N GLY A 774 25.24 -34.38 28.61
CA GLY A 774 25.92 -33.38 29.42
C GLY A 774 25.93 -31.96 28.83
N ILE A 775 25.11 -31.67 27.81
CA ILE A 775 25.05 -30.33 27.22
C ILE A 775 24.26 -29.38 28.15
N GLN A 776 24.96 -28.46 28.81
CA GLN A 776 24.39 -27.55 29.82
C GLN A 776 23.22 -26.70 29.31
N VAL A 777 23.30 -26.18 28.07
CA VAL A 777 22.21 -25.38 27.49
C VAL A 777 20.94 -26.21 27.29
N ALA A 778 21.08 -27.51 26.99
CA ALA A 778 19.96 -28.41 26.82
C ALA A 778 19.31 -28.74 28.18
N GLN A 779 20.10 -28.85 29.25
CA GLN A 779 19.61 -29.00 30.62
C GLN A 779 18.84 -27.76 31.09
N ALA A 780 19.38 -26.55 30.88
CA ALA A 780 18.73 -25.29 31.21
C ALA A 780 17.39 -25.05 30.46
N LEU A 781 17.18 -25.75 29.35
CA LEU A 781 15.98 -25.67 28.51
C LEU A 781 14.88 -26.65 28.90
N GLU A 782 15.07 -27.47 29.93
CA GLU A 782 14.07 -28.42 30.40
C GLU A 782 12.75 -27.71 30.73
N SER A 783 11.62 -28.24 30.20
CA SER A 783 10.28 -27.67 30.35
C SER A 783 10.02 -26.29 29.68
N PHE A 784 10.99 -25.76 28.94
CA PHE A 784 10.88 -24.48 28.22
C PHE A 784 10.72 -24.61 26.70
N VAL A 785 10.86 -25.82 26.13
CA VAL A 785 10.56 -26.11 24.72
C VAL A 785 9.05 -26.20 24.51
N ARG A 786 8.41 -25.04 24.31
CA ARG A 786 6.95 -24.91 24.16
C ARG A 786 6.57 -24.48 22.75
N ARG A 787 5.36 -24.84 22.31
CA ARG A 787 4.76 -24.42 21.03
C ARG A 787 4.92 -22.90 20.79
N LYS A 788 4.59 -22.07 21.79
CA LYS A 788 4.68 -20.60 21.71
C LYS A 788 6.09 -20.10 21.40
N VAL A 789 7.13 -20.75 21.93
CA VAL A 789 8.53 -20.36 21.76
C VAL A 789 9.01 -20.56 20.32
N ILE A 790 8.58 -21.66 19.67
CA ILE A 790 9.05 -22.01 18.32
C ILE A 790 8.08 -21.63 17.20
N LYS A 791 6.79 -21.37 17.50
CA LYS A 791 5.73 -21.08 16.51
C LYS A 791 6.17 -20.02 15.50
N GLN A 792 6.66 -18.88 15.99
CA GLN A 792 7.06 -17.77 15.13
C GLN A 792 8.21 -18.15 14.20
N THR A 793 9.19 -18.92 14.68
CA THR A 793 10.32 -19.38 13.87
C THR A 793 9.91 -20.38 12.81
N VAL A 794 9.05 -21.35 13.14
CA VAL A 794 8.51 -22.29 12.15
C VAL A 794 7.70 -21.55 11.08
N MET A 795 6.82 -20.64 11.50
CA MET A 795 5.98 -19.82 10.62
C MET A 795 6.80 -18.92 9.69
N THR A 796 7.92 -18.38 10.15
CA THR A 796 8.69 -17.40 9.37
C THR A 796 9.87 -18.00 8.60
N THR A 797 10.32 -19.22 8.93
CA THR A 797 11.37 -19.92 8.18
C THR A 797 10.95 -20.20 6.75
N VAL A 798 9.68 -20.58 6.51
CA VAL A 798 9.14 -20.74 5.15
C VAL A 798 9.11 -19.45 4.35
N TYR A 799 9.11 -18.31 5.05
CA TYR A 799 9.20 -16.98 4.48
C TYR A 799 10.64 -16.43 4.48
N GLY A 800 11.65 -17.30 4.52
CA GLY A 800 13.05 -16.94 4.28
C GLY A 800 13.76 -16.32 5.48
N VAL A 801 13.23 -16.50 6.71
CA VAL A 801 13.95 -16.06 7.91
C VAL A 801 15.28 -16.79 8.05
N THR A 802 16.35 -16.02 8.21
CA THR A 802 17.71 -16.56 8.44
C THR A 802 17.84 -17.06 9.87
N ARG A 803 18.85 -17.93 10.13
CA ARG A 803 19.19 -18.37 11.49
C ARG A 803 19.38 -17.21 12.49
N TYR A 804 19.92 -16.08 12.03
CA TYR A 804 20.07 -14.90 12.88
C TYR A 804 18.70 -14.32 13.29
N GLY A 805 17.78 -14.18 12.34
CA GLY A 805 16.42 -13.71 12.60
C GLY A 805 15.63 -14.67 13.50
N ALA A 806 15.71 -15.97 13.21
CA ALA A 806 15.10 -17.02 14.03
C ALA A 806 15.61 -16.98 15.47
N ARG A 807 16.92 -16.84 15.67
CA ARG A 807 17.51 -16.68 17.00
C ARG A 807 16.93 -15.49 17.76
N LEU A 808 16.74 -14.35 17.10
CA LEU A 808 16.15 -13.17 17.73
C LEU A 808 14.69 -13.38 18.14
N GLN A 809 13.91 -14.07 17.30
CA GLN A 809 12.51 -14.40 17.61
C GLN A 809 12.42 -15.32 18.84
N ILE A 810 13.19 -16.41 18.86
CA ILE A 810 13.23 -17.33 20.02
C ILE A 810 13.74 -16.60 21.26
N ALA A 811 14.78 -15.78 21.13
CA ALA A 811 15.31 -15.00 22.26
C ALA A 811 14.27 -14.03 22.83
N ARG A 812 13.40 -13.44 22.00
CA ARG A 812 12.29 -12.60 22.46
C ARG A 812 11.29 -13.44 23.27
N GLN A 813 10.84 -14.57 22.72
CA GLN A 813 9.90 -15.46 23.42
C GLN A 813 10.46 -15.98 24.76
N LEU A 814 11.75 -16.32 24.82
CA LEU A 814 12.39 -16.74 26.08
C LEU A 814 12.54 -15.58 27.10
N LYS A 815 12.73 -14.34 26.64
CA LYS A 815 12.77 -13.17 27.53
C LYS A 815 11.43 -12.88 28.16
N ASP A 816 10.34 -13.19 27.47
CA ASP A 816 8.98 -12.94 27.96
C ASP A 816 8.54 -13.97 29.02
N ILE A 817 9.27 -15.08 29.18
CA ILE A 817 9.01 -16.09 30.23
C ILE A 817 9.71 -15.67 31.52
N GLU A 818 8.96 -15.23 32.54
CA GLU A 818 9.53 -14.75 33.82
C GLU A 818 10.42 -15.79 34.52
N SER A 819 9.98 -17.06 34.55
CA SER A 819 10.70 -18.15 35.21
C SER A 819 11.93 -18.67 34.45
N PHE A 820 12.21 -18.18 33.24
CA PHE A 820 13.34 -18.64 32.44
C PHE A 820 14.64 -17.89 32.83
N PRO A 821 15.74 -18.61 33.10
CA PRO A 821 17.04 -18.00 33.43
C PRO A 821 17.55 -17.04 32.34
N LYS A 822 17.71 -15.75 32.68
CA LYS A 822 17.93 -14.69 31.68
C LYS A 822 19.33 -14.74 31.07
N GLU A 823 20.31 -15.27 31.79
CA GLU A 823 21.67 -15.53 31.33
C GLU A 823 21.72 -16.58 30.20
N TRP A 824 20.76 -17.51 30.18
CA TRP A 824 20.71 -18.59 29.19
C TRP A 824 19.98 -18.19 27.89
N VAL A 825 19.35 -17.02 27.82
CA VAL A 825 18.53 -16.60 26.65
C VAL A 825 19.28 -16.70 25.32
N TRP A 826 20.52 -16.22 25.26
CA TRP A 826 21.30 -16.22 24.01
C TRP A 826 21.86 -17.60 23.64
N PRO A 827 22.49 -18.36 24.56
CA PRO A 827 22.86 -19.75 24.30
C PRO A 827 21.65 -20.61 23.90
N ALA A 828 20.55 -20.52 24.66
CA ALA A 828 19.35 -21.32 24.45
C ALA A 828 18.66 -21.00 23.12
N SER A 829 18.52 -19.72 22.77
CA SER A 829 17.95 -19.34 21.47
C SER A 829 18.81 -19.81 20.29
N THR A 830 20.14 -19.82 20.43
CA THR A 830 21.05 -20.34 19.40
C THR A 830 20.88 -21.84 19.23
N TYR A 831 20.84 -22.59 20.35
CA TYR A 831 20.61 -24.02 20.36
C TYR A 831 19.25 -24.40 19.76
N LEU A 832 18.17 -23.78 20.25
CA LEU A 832 16.82 -24.04 19.74
C LEU A 832 16.67 -23.70 18.26
N THR A 833 17.34 -22.63 17.78
CA THR A 833 17.35 -22.32 16.35
C THR A 833 17.95 -23.47 15.55
N ALA A 834 19.11 -24.00 15.96
CA ALA A 834 19.75 -25.12 15.26
C ALA A 834 18.84 -26.35 15.21
N LYS A 835 18.29 -26.76 16.37
CA LYS A 835 17.40 -27.94 16.47
C LYS A 835 16.08 -27.77 15.72
N THR A 836 15.52 -26.56 15.71
CA THR A 836 14.28 -26.26 14.95
C THR A 836 14.52 -26.42 13.45
N PHE A 837 15.64 -25.91 12.92
CA PHE A 837 16.00 -26.07 11.50
C PHE A 837 16.36 -27.51 11.14
N GLU A 838 16.94 -28.29 12.05
CA GLU A 838 17.14 -29.74 11.85
C GLU A 838 15.79 -30.47 11.77
N SER A 839 14.88 -30.21 12.72
CA SER A 839 13.55 -30.83 12.76
C SER A 839 12.70 -30.50 11.53
N LEU A 840 12.75 -29.25 11.04
CA LEU A 840 12.04 -28.86 9.81
C LEU A 840 12.59 -29.57 8.56
N ARG A 841 13.91 -29.81 8.51
CA ARG A 841 14.54 -30.53 7.39
C ARG A 841 14.20 -32.01 7.37
N GLU A 842 14.00 -32.60 8.53
CA GLU A 842 13.54 -33.99 8.65
C GLU A 842 12.07 -34.12 8.24
N MET A 843 11.22 -33.17 8.62
CA MET A 843 9.76 -33.24 8.41
C MET A 843 9.32 -32.85 6.98
N PHE A 844 10.06 -31.98 6.28
CA PHE A 844 9.62 -31.38 5.01
C PHE A 844 10.69 -31.47 3.91
N THR A 845 10.95 -32.70 3.43
CA THR A 845 11.97 -32.96 2.40
C THR A 845 11.65 -32.29 1.06
N SER A 846 10.43 -32.47 0.54
CA SER A 846 10.02 -31.88 -0.74
C SER A 846 10.02 -30.34 -0.71
N THR A 847 9.50 -29.75 0.38
CA THR A 847 9.58 -28.29 0.63
C THR A 847 11.01 -27.77 0.50
N ARG A 848 11.96 -28.49 1.11
CA ARG A 848 13.37 -28.13 1.06
C ARG A 848 13.93 -28.21 -0.36
N GLU A 849 13.66 -29.28 -1.09
CA GLU A 849 14.14 -29.43 -2.47
C GLU A 849 13.66 -28.28 -3.37
N ILE A 850 12.40 -27.85 -3.21
CA ILE A 850 11.85 -26.69 -3.92
C ILE A 850 12.56 -25.40 -3.50
N GLN A 851 12.79 -25.18 -2.20
CA GLN A 851 13.52 -24.01 -1.70
C GLN A 851 14.96 -23.95 -2.20
N ASP A 852 15.65 -25.09 -2.20
CA ASP A 852 17.03 -25.22 -2.67
C ASP A 852 17.09 -24.94 -4.19
N TRP A 853 16.14 -25.48 -4.97
CA TRP A 853 16.01 -25.20 -6.40
C TRP A 853 15.78 -23.71 -6.67
N PHE A 854 14.79 -23.08 -6.02
CA PHE A 854 14.52 -21.64 -6.13
C PHE A 854 15.76 -20.81 -5.80
N THR A 855 16.43 -21.12 -4.69
CA THR A 855 17.62 -20.37 -4.24
C THR A 855 18.74 -20.47 -5.27
N GLU A 856 18.96 -21.64 -5.87
CA GLU A 856 20.00 -21.85 -6.87
C GLU A 856 19.67 -21.17 -8.21
N CYS A 857 18.42 -21.27 -8.69
CA CYS A 857 17.95 -20.54 -9.87
C CYS A 857 18.20 -19.03 -9.70
N ALA A 858 17.73 -18.44 -8.60
CA ALA A 858 17.89 -17.02 -8.33
C ALA A 858 19.36 -16.59 -8.20
N ARG A 859 20.21 -17.44 -7.59
CA ARG A 859 21.66 -17.19 -7.51
C ARG A 859 22.30 -17.13 -8.89
N LEU A 860 21.97 -18.07 -9.77
CA LEU A 860 22.53 -18.15 -11.11
C LEU A 860 21.98 -17.07 -12.03
N ILE A 861 20.67 -16.77 -12.00
CA ILE A 861 20.06 -15.67 -12.76
C ILE A 861 20.74 -14.34 -12.42
N SER A 862 20.83 -13.99 -11.14
CA SER A 862 21.43 -12.71 -10.75
C SER A 862 22.95 -12.69 -10.86
N GLY A 863 23.62 -13.82 -10.71
CA GLY A 863 25.09 -13.91 -10.75
C GLY A 863 25.66 -14.00 -12.16
N VAL A 864 25.03 -14.80 -13.03
CA VAL A 864 25.51 -15.09 -14.40
C VAL A 864 24.87 -14.15 -15.41
N CYS A 865 23.55 -13.97 -15.39
CA CYS A 865 22.87 -13.06 -16.33
C CYS A 865 23.01 -11.58 -15.91
N GLY A 866 23.31 -11.31 -14.64
CA GLY A 866 23.32 -9.95 -14.11
C GLY A 866 21.95 -9.29 -14.08
N GLN A 867 20.86 -10.08 -14.06
CA GLN A 867 19.48 -9.60 -14.08
C GLN A 867 18.74 -9.86 -12.76
N ASN A 868 17.70 -9.06 -12.50
CA ASN A 868 16.78 -9.33 -11.39
C ASN A 868 15.94 -10.56 -11.69
N VAL A 869 15.54 -11.29 -10.65
CA VAL A 869 14.64 -12.43 -10.78
C VAL A 869 13.22 -11.92 -11.00
N GLU A 870 12.56 -12.48 -12.01
CA GLU A 870 11.20 -12.15 -12.43
C GLU A 870 10.37 -13.43 -12.60
N TRP A 871 9.06 -13.32 -12.42
CA TRP A 871 8.08 -14.37 -12.77
C TRP A 871 6.70 -13.75 -13.03
N VAL A 872 5.77 -14.59 -13.48
CA VAL A 872 4.35 -14.22 -13.62
C VAL A 872 3.56 -15.15 -12.70
N THR A 873 2.67 -14.58 -11.89
CA THR A 873 1.77 -15.38 -11.02
C THR A 873 0.77 -16.19 -11.85
N PRO A 874 0.16 -17.25 -11.30
CA PRO A 874 -0.91 -17.99 -12.00
C PRO A 874 -2.10 -17.11 -12.43
N LEU A 875 -2.31 -15.97 -11.77
CA LEU A 875 -3.33 -14.98 -12.14
C LEU A 875 -2.86 -13.92 -13.14
N GLY A 876 -1.64 -14.02 -13.65
CA GLY A 876 -1.13 -13.13 -14.69
C GLY A 876 -0.35 -11.90 -14.18
N LEU A 877 -0.33 -11.61 -12.87
CA LEU A 877 0.45 -10.49 -12.33
C LEU A 877 1.96 -10.71 -12.57
N PRO A 878 2.68 -9.83 -13.31
CA PRO A 878 4.13 -9.90 -13.41
C PRO A 878 4.79 -9.42 -12.11
N VAL A 879 5.85 -10.08 -11.69
CA VAL A 879 6.58 -9.78 -10.45
C VAL A 879 8.08 -9.67 -10.73
N VAL A 880 8.69 -8.58 -10.24
CA VAL A 880 10.13 -8.29 -10.34
C VAL A 880 10.70 -8.03 -8.95
N GLN A 881 11.75 -8.76 -8.56
CA GLN A 881 12.44 -8.49 -7.28
C GLN A 881 13.30 -7.21 -7.38
N PRO A 882 13.03 -6.17 -6.57
CA PRO A 882 13.66 -4.85 -6.72
C PRO A 882 15.05 -4.74 -6.06
N TYR A 883 15.75 -5.85 -5.86
CA TYR A 883 16.96 -5.88 -5.03
C TYR A 883 18.23 -5.64 -5.87
N THR A 884 18.62 -4.37 -5.99
CA THR A 884 19.87 -3.95 -6.65
C THR A 884 20.93 -3.46 -5.65
N ARG A 885 22.19 -3.42 -6.08
CA ARG A 885 23.28 -2.78 -5.32
C ARG A 885 23.16 -1.27 -5.51
N GLN A 886 23.18 -0.52 -4.41
CA GLN A 886 23.27 0.93 -4.48
C GLN A 886 24.73 1.33 -4.33
N GLU A 887 25.34 1.88 -5.38
CA GLU A 887 26.62 2.58 -5.24
C GLU A 887 26.39 3.92 -4.53
N ALA A 888 26.96 4.09 -3.35
CA ALA A 888 26.92 5.36 -2.62
C ALA A 888 27.84 6.38 -3.31
N LYS A 889 27.41 6.95 -4.44
CA LYS A 889 28.14 8.06 -5.07
C LYS A 889 27.90 9.34 -4.25
N HIS A 890 28.80 9.61 -3.31
CA HIS A 890 28.91 10.90 -2.63
C HIS A 890 29.29 11.98 -3.65
N THR A 891 28.31 12.66 -4.23
CA THR A 891 28.56 13.93 -4.91
C THR A 891 28.31 15.06 -3.91
N MET A 892 29.35 15.80 -3.55
CA MET A 892 29.20 17.11 -2.90
C MET A 892 28.35 18.00 -3.80
N ARG A 893 27.13 18.33 -3.38
CA ARG A 893 26.20 19.15 -4.17
C ARG A 893 26.47 20.64 -3.94
N THR A 894 27.16 21.27 -4.89
CA THR A 894 27.13 22.72 -5.09
C THR A 894 25.81 23.18 -5.73
N SER A 895 25.52 24.48 -5.60
CA SER A 895 24.21 25.14 -5.60
C SER A 895 23.31 24.98 -6.85
N THR A 896 21.99 25.06 -6.63
CA THR A 896 20.88 25.38 -7.57
C THR A 896 20.65 24.55 -8.84
N ARG A 897 21.59 23.73 -9.33
CA ARG A 897 21.42 22.91 -10.55
C ARG A 897 20.66 21.61 -10.27
N VAL A 898 19.88 21.14 -11.25
CA VAL A 898 19.27 19.80 -11.25
C VAL A 898 20.35 18.78 -11.65
N SER A 899 20.61 17.77 -10.83
CA SER A 899 21.58 16.70 -11.13
C SER A 899 21.15 15.91 -12.37
N GLU A 900 22.05 15.66 -13.32
CA GLU A 900 21.71 14.96 -14.59
C GLU A 900 21.66 13.43 -14.44
N THR A 901 22.27 12.84 -13.41
CA THR A 901 22.33 11.39 -13.20
C THR A 901 21.34 10.89 -12.15
N MET A 902 20.70 9.75 -12.44
CA MET A 902 19.77 9.05 -11.56
C MET A 902 20.12 7.56 -11.48
N ALA A 903 20.18 7.01 -10.27
CA ALA A 903 20.26 5.56 -10.07
C ALA A 903 18.85 4.97 -10.24
N MET A 904 18.67 4.16 -11.29
CA MET A 904 17.47 3.35 -11.54
C MET A 904 17.88 1.88 -11.48
N ASP A 905 17.03 1.02 -10.95
CA ASP A 905 17.29 -0.42 -10.89
C ASP A 905 17.66 -1.03 -12.25
N MET A 906 17.05 -0.58 -13.34
CA MET A 906 17.37 -0.97 -14.72
C MET A 906 18.84 -0.77 -15.12
N TYR A 907 19.55 0.18 -14.50
CA TYR A 907 20.96 0.49 -14.81
C TYR A 907 21.93 0.05 -13.69
N GLU A 908 21.43 -0.65 -12.67
CA GLU A 908 22.21 -1.08 -11.50
C GLU A 908 22.35 -2.60 -11.45
N LYS A 909 23.48 -3.09 -10.93
CA LYS A 909 23.69 -4.55 -10.81
C LYS A 909 22.81 -5.15 -9.70
N PRO A 910 22.22 -6.34 -9.91
CA PRO A 910 21.45 -7.03 -8.88
C PRO A 910 22.27 -7.34 -7.62
N ASN A 911 21.61 -7.30 -6.47
CA ASN A 911 22.17 -7.81 -5.23
C ASN A 911 21.89 -9.32 -5.13
N VAL A 912 22.82 -10.12 -5.67
CA VAL A 912 22.71 -11.59 -5.75
C VAL A 912 22.30 -12.24 -4.41
N MET A 913 22.85 -11.79 -3.28
CA MET A 913 22.53 -12.36 -1.97
C MET A 913 21.07 -12.09 -1.56
N LYS A 914 20.57 -10.87 -1.79
CA LYS A 914 19.17 -10.53 -1.52
C LYS A 914 18.22 -11.21 -2.49
N GLN A 915 18.58 -11.26 -3.78
CA GLN A 915 17.79 -11.92 -4.82
C GLN A 915 17.54 -13.40 -4.46
N LYS A 916 18.61 -14.17 -4.21
CA LYS A 916 18.49 -15.60 -3.90
C LYS A 916 17.76 -15.91 -2.60
N ASN A 917 18.01 -15.14 -1.53
CA ASN A 917 17.41 -15.41 -0.23
C ASN A 917 15.92 -15.00 -0.18
N ALA A 918 15.51 -14.05 -1.02
CA ALA A 918 14.14 -13.54 -1.03
C ALA A 918 13.28 -14.16 -2.14
N PHE A 919 13.85 -14.91 -3.09
CA PHE A 919 13.05 -15.51 -4.16
C PHE A 919 12.06 -16.58 -3.63
N PRO A 920 12.48 -17.61 -2.86
CA PRO A 920 11.53 -18.59 -2.32
C PRO A 920 10.35 -17.96 -1.56
N PRO A 921 10.57 -17.05 -0.58
CA PRO A 921 9.44 -16.50 0.16
C PRO A 921 8.56 -15.57 -0.68
N ASN A 922 9.14 -14.77 -1.59
CA ASN A 922 8.34 -13.90 -2.44
C ASN A 922 7.47 -14.70 -3.43
N PHE A 923 7.99 -15.82 -3.95
CA PHE A 923 7.22 -16.71 -4.81
C PHE A 923 6.04 -17.32 -4.05
N ILE A 924 6.26 -17.87 -2.85
CA ILE A 924 5.17 -18.44 -2.02
C ILE A 924 4.14 -17.38 -1.63
N HIS A 925 4.57 -16.18 -1.24
CA HIS A 925 3.63 -15.08 -0.97
C HIS A 925 2.79 -14.68 -2.19
N SER A 926 3.35 -14.82 -3.40
CA SER A 926 2.57 -14.56 -4.62
C SER A 926 1.53 -15.65 -4.91
N LEU A 927 1.76 -16.89 -4.45
CA LEU A 927 0.76 -17.97 -4.51
C LEU A 927 -0.32 -17.84 -3.44
N ASP A 928 0.05 -17.50 -2.21
CA ASP A 928 -0.89 -17.13 -1.13
C ASP A 928 -1.82 -16.01 -1.61
N SER A 929 -1.23 -14.94 -2.17
CA SER A 929 -1.99 -13.85 -2.76
C SER A 929 -2.89 -14.31 -3.92
N SER A 930 -2.41 -15.22 -4.78
CA SER A 930 -3.22 -15.74 -5.90
C SER A 930 -4.41 -16.56 -5.40
N HIS A 931 -4.22 -17.36 -4.35
CA HIS A 931 -5.29 -18.14 -3.72
C HIS A 931 -6.34 -17.23 -3.06
N MET A 932 -5.90 -16.20 -2.35
CA MET A 932 -6.78 -15.20 -1.75
C MET A 932 -7.59 -14.45 -2.83
N MET A 933 -6.93 -14.01 -3.91
CA MET A 933 -7.58 -13.31 -5.02
C MET A 933 -8.60 -14.21 -5.75
N LEU A 934 -8.30 -15.48 -5.96
CA LEU A 934 -9.28 -16.42 -6.53
C LEU A 934 -10.47 -16.59 -5.59
N THR A 935 -10.22 -16.84 -4.31
CA THR A 935 -11.28 -17.03 -3.31
C THR A 935 -12.18 -15.80 -3.25
N SER A 936 -11.62 -14.59 -3.28
CA SER A 936 -12.36 -13.34 -3.24
C SER A 936 -13.28 -13.15 -4.46
N LEU A 937 -12.79 -13.43 -5.67
CA LEU A 937 -13.55 -13.28 -6.91
C LEU A 937 -14.73 -14.27 -6.99
N TYR A 938 -14.51 -15.53 -6.60
CA TYR A 938 -15.59 -16.53 -6.58
C TYR A 938 -16.58 -16.30 -5.43
N CYS A 939 -16.12 -15.75 -4.29
CA CYS A 939 -17.01 -15.28 -3.23
C CYS A 939 -17.89 -14.12 -3.73
N GLU A 940 -17.31 -13.15 -4.43
CA GLU A 940 -18.04 -12.02 -5.03
C GLU A 940 -19.12 -12.50 -6.00
N HIS A 941 -18.77 -13.45 -6.87
CA HIS A 941 -19.70 -14.03 -7.85
C HIS A 941 -20.90 -14.74 -7.20
N LYS A 942 -20.70 -15.31 -6.01
CA LYS A 942 -21.77 -15.90 -5.18
C LYS A 942 -22.47 -14.90 -4.26
N GLY A 943 -22.10 -13.61 -4.28
CA GLY A 943 -22.72 -12.58 -3.43
C GLY A 943 -22.29 -12.64 -1.95
N LEU A 944 -21.10 -13.15 -1.67
CA LEU A 944 -20.53 -13.18 -0.32
C LEU A 944 -19.73 -11.91 -0.06
N THR A 945 -19.89 -11.37 1.16
CA THR A 945 -18.93 -10.39 1.70
C THR A 945 -17.66 -11.13 2.06
N PHE A 946 -16.55 -10.77 1.43
CA PHE A 946 -15.24 -11.36 1.67
C PHE A 946 -14.23 -10.25 1.95
N ILE A 947 -13.43 -10.43 3.01
CA ILE A 947 -12.22 -9.66 3.23
C ILE A 947 -11.11 -10.60 3.68
N SER A 948 -9.86 -10.21 3.46
CA SER A 948 -8.72 -10.97 3.93
C SER A 948 -7.77 -10.11 4.77
N VAL A 949 -7.16 -10.77 5.76
CA VAL A 949 -5.88 -10.37 6.34
C VAL A 949 -4.88 -11.41 5.87
N HIS A 950 -4.47 -11.30 4.61
CA HIS A 950 -3.61 -12.27 3.94
C HIS A 950 -4.21 -13.69 3.96
N ASP A 951 -3.68 -14.60 4.77
CA ASP A 951 -4.09 -16.00 4.92
C ASP A 951 -5.26 -16.21 5.89
N CYS A 952 -5.85 -15.14 6.42
CA CYS A 952 -7.03 -15.17 7.26
C CYS A 952 -8.23 -14.56 6.51
N TYR A 953 -9.26 -15.36 6.22
CA TYR A 953 -10.42 -14.98 5.40
C TYR A 953 -11.65 -14.73 6.26
N TRP A 954 -12.32 -13.60 6.05
CA TRP A 954 -13.45 -13.19 6.87
C TRP A 954 -14.72 -13.04 6.04
N THR A 955 -15.84 -13.47 6.61
CA THR A 955 -17.18 -13.33 6.04
C THR A 955 -18.24 -13.27 7.14
N HIS A 956 -19.52 -13.14 6.81
CA HIS A 956 -20.61 -13.24 7.80
C HIS A 956 -20.78 -14.70 8.28
N ALA A 957 -21.26 -14.89 9.51
CA ALA A 957 -21.47 -16.23 10.07
C ALA A 957 -22.30 -17.16 9.17
N CYS A 958 -23.36 -16.64 8.53
CA CYS A 958 -24.21 -17.40 7.61
C CYS A 958 -23.49 -17.90 6.36
N THR A 959 -22.39 -17.26 5.93
CA THR A 959 -21.69 -17.55 4.68
C THR A 959 -20.34 -18.24 4.88
N VAL A 960 -19.96 -18.58 6.12
CA VAL A 960 -18.73 -19.31 6.42
C VAL A 960 -18.65 -20.66 5.68
N PRO A 961 -19.69 -21.50 5.64
CA PRO A 961 -19.63 -22.79 4.93
C PRO A 961 -19.34 -22.62 3.43
N ASP A 962 -20.00 -21.66 2.78
CA ASP A 962 -19.80 -21.35 1.36
C ASP A 962 -18.40 -20.79 1.09
N MET A 963 -17.92 -19.87 1.93
CA MET A 963 -16.56 -19.34 1.83
C MET A 963 -15.52 -20.46 1.97
N ASN A 964 -15.68 -21.36 2.95
CA ASN A 964 -14.75 -22.48 3.16
C ASN A 964 -14.74 -23.45 1.98
N LYS A 965 -15.92 -23.73 1.40
CA LYS A 965 -16.02 -24.54 0.18
C LYS A 965 -15.26 -23.89 -0.98
N ILE A 966 -15.51 -22.60 -1.24
CA ILE A 966 -14.82 -21.85 -2.31
C ILE A 966 -13.31 -21.82 -2.05
N CYS A 967 -12.89 -21.54 -0.81
CA CYS A 967 -11.48 -21.51 -0.42
C CYS A 967 -10.75 -22.82 -0.79
N ARG A 968 -11.34 -23.98 -0.47
CA ARG A 968 -10.77 -25.29 -0.83
C ARG A 968 -10.78 -25.54 -2.34
N GLU A 969 -11.91 -25.24 -3.01
CA GLU A 969 -12.05 -25.38 -4.47
C GLU A 969 -10.98 -24.57 -5.21
N GLN A 970 -10.78 -23.31 -4.81
CA GLN A 970 -9.81 -22.43 -5.44
C GLN A 970 -8.36 -22.80 -5.11
N PHE A 971 -8.07 -23.33 -3.91
CA PHE A 971 -6.74 -23.87 -3.60
C PHE A 971 -6.41 -25.07 -4.50
N VAL A 972 -7.35 -26.00 -4.65
CA VAL A 972 -7.19 -27.17 -5.52
C VAL A 972 -7.07 -26.75 -6.98
N SER A 973 -7.91 -25.83 -7.46
CA SER A 973 -7.85 -25.28 -8.82
C SER A 973 -6.48 -24.65 -9.12
N LEU A 974 -5.99 -23.81 -8.21
CA LEU A 974 -4.68 -23.15 -8.31
C LEU A 974 -3.54 -24.16 -8.40
N HIS A 975 -3.43 -25.11 -7.46
CA HIS A 975 -2.32 -26.08 -7.41
C HIS A 975 -2.49 -27.28 -8.36
N SER A 976 -3.63 -27.38 -9.03
CA SER A 976 -3.81 -28.28 -10.17
C SER A 976 -3.13 -27.72 -11.43
N GLN A 977 -2.83 -26.43 -11.48
CA GLN A 977 -1.99 -25.84 -12.53
C GLN A 977 -0.55 -26.36 -12.44
N PRO A 978 0.17 -26.50 -13.56
CA PRO A 978 1.56 -26.91 -13.58
C PRO A 978 2.49 -25.73 -13.19
N ILE A 979 2.39 -25.25 -11.95
CA ILE A 979 3.00 -24.01 -11.48
C ILE A 979 4.53 -24.02 -11.60
N LEU A 980 5.19 -25.09 -11.13
CA LEU A 980 6.67 -25.20 -11.18
C LEU A 980 7.15 -25.33 -12.64
N GLU A 981 6.41 -26.07 -13.45
CA GLU A 981 6.68 -26.24 -14.88
C GLU A 981 6.54 -24.92 -15.65
N ASN A 982 5.47 -24.16 -15.41
CA ASN A 982 5.25 -22.85 -16.02
C ASN A 982 6.35 -21.85 -15.59
N LEU A 983 6.76 -21.89 -14.32
CA LEU A 983 7.88 -21.08 -13.81
C LEU A 983 9.20 -21.46 -14.50
N SER A 984 9.51 -22.76 -14.59
CA SER A 984 10.70 -23.26 -15.28
C SER A 984 10.71 -22.86 -16.76
N ALA A 985 9.58 -23.01 -17.46
CA ALA A 985 9.45 -22.62 -18.86
C ALA A 985 9.67 -21.11 -19.05
N PHE A 986 9.07 -20.27 -18.19
CA PHE A 986 9.28 -18.83 -18.19
C PHE A 986 10.76 -18.48 -17.97
N MET A 987 11.39 -19.06 -16.95
CA MET A 987 12.78 -18.79 -16.63
C MET A 987 13.73 -19.23 -17.75
N LYS A 988 13.49 -20.39 -18.37
CA LYS A 988 14.26 -20.86 -19.52
C LYS A 988 14.12 -19.92 -20.71
N SER A 989 12.89 -19.54 -21.04
CA SER A 989 12.64 -18.61 -22.15
C SER A 989 13.33 -17.26 -21.95
N LYS A 990 13.44 -16.79 -20.71
CA LYS A 990 13.95 -15.46 -20.40
C LYS A 990 15.46 -15.42 -20.15
N TYR A 991 16.01 -16.42 -19.45
CA TYR A 991 17.36 -16.37 -18.90
C TYR A 991 18.32 -17.40 -19.51
N SER A 992 17.84 -18.38 -20.29
CA SER A 992 18.74 -19.36 -20.90
C SER A 992 19.58 -18.75 -22.02
N PHE A 993 20.83 -19.19 -22.09
CA PHE A 993 21.77 -18.86 -23.16
C PHE A 993 21.60 -19.83 -24.33
N ARG A 994 21.70 -19.32 -25.57
CA ARG A 994 21.69 -20.14 -26.78
C ARG A 994 23.05 -20.81 -26.98
N GLU A 995 23.13 -21.83 -27.83
CA GLU A 995 24.42 -22.46 -28.17
C GLU A 995 25.40 -21.45 -28.80
N SER A 996 24.90 -20.46 -29.53
CA SER A 996 25.71 -19.36 -30.07
C SER A 996 26.37 -18.48 -29.00
N ASP A 997 25.83 -18.45 -27.78
CA ASP A 997 26.35 -17.65 -26.67
C ASP A 997 27.39 -18.42 -25.83
N MET A 998 27.62 -19.69 -26.19
CA MET A 998 28.57 -20.61 -25.58
C MET A 998 29.85 -20.64 -26.40
N LEU A 999 31.00 -20.50 -25.74
CA LEU A 999 32.30 -20.51 -26.42
C LEU A 999 32.82 -21.94 -26.62
N ASN A 1000 32.21 -22.94 -25.96
CA ASN A 1000 32.63 -24.35 -25.99
C ASN A 1000 34.11 -24.57 -25.63
N ASP A 1001 34.69 -23.63 -24.88
CA ASP A 1001 36.12 -23.57 -24.55
C ASP A 1001 36.45 -24.15 -23.16
N GLY A 1002 35.42 -24.60 -22.42
CA GLY A 1002 35.56 -25.11 -21.06
C GLY A 1002 35.86 -24.04 -20.01
N SER A 1003 35.74 -22.75 -20.35
CA SER A 1003 35.93 -21.64 -19.42
C SER A 1003 34.93 -21.66 -18.26
N ALA A 1004 35.28 -21.00 -17.15
CA ALA A 1004 34.38 -20.86 -16.01
C ALA A 1004 33.07 -20.13 -16.35
N ASP A 1005 33.09 -19.25 -17.35
CA ASP A 1005 31.91 -18.56 -17.88
C ASP A 1005 31.00 -19.54 -18.65
N ASP A 1006 31.57 -20.30 -19.59
CA ASP A 1006 30.84 -21.32 -20.37
C ASP A 1006 30.21 -22.39 -19.46
N LEU A 1007 30.95 -22.87 -18.47
CA LEU A 1007 30.46 -23.82 -17.46
C LEU A 1007 29.31 -23.22 -16.62
N SER A 1008 29.39 -21.94 -16.26
CA SER A 1008 28.35 -21.26 -15.47
C SER A 1008 27.06 -21.06 -16.26
N LYS A 1009 27.16 -20.72 -17.56
CA LYS A 1009 26.01 -20.61 -18.47
C LYS A 1009 25.33 -21.96 -18.71
N ARG A 1010 26.10 -23.03 -18.93
CA ARG A 1010 25.57 -24.40 -19.05
C ARG A 1010 24.90 -24.85 -17.76
N ARG A 1011 25.49 -24.55 -16.60
CA ARG A 1011 24.91 -24.85 -15.28
C ARG A 1011 23.59 -24.13 -15.10
N LEU A 1012 23.49 -22.85 -15.48
CA LEU A 1012 22.22 -22.11 -15.44
C LEU A 1012 21.16 -22.83 -16.28
N ASN A 1013 21.42 -23.09 -17.57
CA ASN A 1013 20.45 -23.76 -18.45
C ASN A 1013 19.96 -25.10 -17.87
N ARG A 1014 20.87 -25.87 -17.27
CA ARG A 1014 20.54 -27.14 -16.62
C ARG A 1014 19.68 -26.94 -15.36
N THR A 1015 20.10 -26.10 -14.43
CA THR A 1015 19.37 -25.85 -13.18
C THR A 1015 17.97 -25.32 -13.43
N LEU A 1016 17.78 -24.45 -14.44
CA LEU A 1016 16.45 -23.95 -14.80
C LEU A 1016 15.51 -25.07 -15.29
N ALA A 1017 16.04 -26.18 -15.81
CA ALA A 1017 15.28 -27.33 -16.30
C ALA A 1017 15.12 -28.47 -15.26
N GLU A 1018 16.02 -28.57 -14.28
CA GLU A 1018 16.02 -29.61 -13.23
C GLU A 1018 15.06 -29.27 -12.08
N MET A 1019 13.75 -29.36 -12.35
CA MET A 1019 12.74 -29.18 -11.31
C MET A 1019 12.74 -30.33 -10.30
N PRO A 1020 12.42 -30.07 -9.02
CA PRO A 1020 12.19 -31.11 -8.02
C PRO A 1020 11.07 -32.07 -8.44
N LYS A 1021 11.18 -33.34 -8.03
CA LYS A 1021 10.12 -34.34 -8.28
C LYS A 1021 8.94 -34.10 -7.36
N LYS A 1022 7.73 -34.26 -7.90
CA LYS A 1022 6.49 -34.26 -7.12
C LYS A 1022 6.30 -35.63 -6.44
N GLY A 1023 5.78 -35.62 -5.22
CA GLY A 1023 5.29 -36.82 -4.54
C GLY A 1023 3.89 -37.22 -5.00
N ASP A 1024 3.22 -38.04 -4.18
CA ASP A 1024 1.99 -38.75 -4.55
C ASP A 1024 0.73 -38.22 -3.85
N PHE A 1025 0.79 -37.07 -3.16
CA PHE A 1025 -0.39 -36.50 -2.50
C PHE A 1025 -1.48 -36.09 -3.51
N ASP A 1026 -2.69 -36.66 -3.37
CA ASP A 1026 -3.88 -36.24 -4.13
C ASP A 1026 -4.43 -34.92 -3.56
N LEU A 1027 -4.37 -33.84 -4.34
CA LEU A 1027 -4.89 -32.53 -3.95
C LEU A 1027 -6.40 -32.54 -3.68
N ARG A 1028 -7.18 -33.46 -4.28
CA ARG A 1028 -8.63 -33.49 -4.07
C ARG A 1028 -9.01 -33.73 -2.62
N ASN A 1029 -8.13 -34.33 -1.84
CA ASN A 1029 -8.26 -34.50 -0.39
C ASN A 1029 -8.51 -33.16 0.33
N VAL A 1030 -8.02 -32.03 -0.19
CA VAL A 1030 -8.23 -30.71 0.41
C VAL A 1030 -9.71 -30.31 0.44
N LEU A 1031 -10.52 -30.76 -0.52
CA LEU A 1031 -11.95 -30.43 -0.61
C LEU A 1031 -12.74 -30.89 0.63
N GLU A 1032 -12.31 -32.00 1.21
CA GLU A 1032 -12.94 -32.63 2.39
C GLU A 1032 -12.24 -32.26 3.71
N SER A 1033 -11.15 -31.48 3.66
CA SER A 1033 -10.40 -31.12 4.86
C SER A 1033 -11.05 -29.99 5.65
N VAL A 1034 -11.67 -30.35 6.79
CA VAL A 1034 -12.33 -29.40 7.70
C VAL A 1034 -11.36 -28.35 8.26
N TYR A 1035 -10.14 -28.76 8.62
CA TYR A 1035 -9.15 -27.92 9.32
C TYR A 1035 -8.13 -27.23 8.41
N PHE A 1036 -8.33 -27.30 7.09
CA PHE A 1036 -7.48 -26.61 6.12
C PHE A 1036 -7.43 -25.09 6.40
N PHE A 1037 -8.62 -24.49 6.53
CA PHE A 1037 -8.89 -23.14 7.02
C PHE A 1037 -9.99 -23.29 8.08
N SER A 1038 -9.73 -22.91 9.34
CA SER A 1038 -10.66 -23.17 10.46
C SER A 1038 -10.54 -22.21 11.63
#